data_AF-A0A927UC40-F1
#
_entry.id   AF-A0A927UC40-F1
#
_cell.length_a   1.000
_cell.length_b   1.000
_cell.length_c   1.000
_cell.angle_alpha   90.00
_cell.angle_beta   90.00
_cell.angle_gamma   90.00
#
_symmetry.space_group_name_H-M   'P 1'
#
loop_
_entity.id
_entity.type
_entity.pdbx_description
1 polymer ?
#
loop_
_entity_poly.entity_id
_entity_poly.type
_entity_poly.pdbx_seq_one_letter_code
_entity_poly.pdbx_strand_id
1 'polypeptide(L)'
;MRYIMRKFGILFITLIMCLIGNCNIAKADAAVTITDDRFKVGQSIHISKDDSVTSVKWYVNGRAVNTGSSDLYKLKTSDYEKWISVKAYDSNDELIGEDEIYFSRLPVAYINTVNNETIVDRENYIKAEMNVQGNDEYDLQYNGSISIKARGKQSYTLFPKKSYKLKLDDGTDMFGFGKSKHWVLLANYQDESLVKNTIAQDISAKMGLVGADTTWVDVVLNGTYIGNYQFSEQIRVDKNRVDIFNWEDEAEAIAKAIYKVEKQNGMTKDERDTIDELLENDFSWINTDKLEYNNKEYKISDYYEYNTNIKGGYLFELSMFNPRYDLDNVESVFKTNRGMRVIVDKPEMAVTNDEMMSFVRKYWDDFEEAYYSVDGYNKEGKHYSQYVDMDSLVRYWLLEEISGNTDMAARSRWCYMDTDGLIYFGPVWDHDYGFGTNGDIGWKYTPVKMNDNLFKELVDDPYFLIKAQEEYWKIRPYMNKILSSNGKLEQYYTYLYESGHANSSLWGKDYGYVSAYVRLYESMKKRLSWLDGIFNDQNSIIASLHFASSSNPYTKSPDIIGITLENAVDDNQGEIIKNNGVILDDEDLNLTINVKDELTTSIKIYINGLFYKEQSNDVLPIALTVPKEDLTADKDSANVISVIGYNDSGEATYTNFVTVAQVDEIKKAPIYVPTIISTQETTTQADTKEENNIAVPATTEQVITSEEKEVDDKQAKAKQVNIKITTVGKKLKYKNVKSDKITLKRNKKYKLKITTAGKVAYKLGSKNIIKITKKNNILQIKTLKKGSTTLTLKVGGASRKLKMKVK
;
A
#
# COMPACT_ATOMS: atom_id res chain seq x y z
N MET A 1 -8.38 63.10 10.42
CA MET A 1 -8.15 62.09 11.47
C MET A 1 -9.29 61.93 12.51
N ARG A 2 -10.37 62.73 12.50
CA ARG A 2 -11.63 62.45 13.24
C ARG A 2 -12.82 62.06 12.36
N TYR A 3 -12.61 61.88 11.05
CA TYR A 3 -13.63 61.45 10.08
C TYR A 3 -13.38 60.04 9.50
N ILE A 4 -12.27 59.40 9.87
CA ILE A 4 -11.92 58.01 9.48
C ILE A 4 -12.23 57.01 10.61
N MET A 5 -12.44 57.48 11.85
CA MET A 5 -12.78 56.63 13.02
C MET A 5 -14.27 56.26 13.13
N ARG A 6 -15.13 56.64 12.18
CA ARG A 6 -16.58 56.31 12.21
C ARG A 6 -16.99 55.14 11.31
N LYS A 7 -16.05 54.51 10.60
CA LYS A 7 -16.30 53.32 9.76
C LYS A 7 -15.76 51.99 10.33
N PHE A 8 -15.13 52.00 11.50
CA PHE A 8 -14.64 50.78 12.18
C PHE A 8 -15.43 50.39 13.43
N GLY A 9 -16.62 50.97 13.64
CA GLY A 9 -17.44 50.76 14.83
C GLY A 9 -18.68 49.88 14.65
N ILE A 10 -18.81 49.13 13.55
CA ILE A 10 -19.95 48.21 13.29
C ILE A 10 -19.45 46.90 12.65
N LEU A 11 -18.33 46.35 13.14
CA LEU A 11 -17.82 45.04 12.70
C LEU A 11 -17.50 44.10 13.88
N PHE A 12 -18.04 44.38 15.08
CA PHE A 12 -17.69 43.67 16.30
C PHE A 12 -18.89 43.13 17.10
N ILE A 13 -20.08 43.03 16.48
CA ILE A 13 -21.31 42.48 17.12
C ILE A 13 -21.95 41.37 16.25
N THR A 14 -21.16 40.70 15.40
CA THR A 14 -21.63 39.55 14.59
C THR A 14 -20.68 38.36 14.66
N LEU A 15 -19.95 38.21 15.78
CA LEU A 15 -19.03 37.08 16.00
C LEU A 15 -19.26 36.35 17.34
N ILE A 16 -20.37 36.61 18.03
CA ILE A 16 -20.73 35.95 19.30
C ILE A 16 -22.22 35.57 19.26
N MET A 17 -22.61 34.69 18.33
CA MET A 17 -23.86 33.91 18.39
C MET A 17 -23.80 32.56 17.62
N CYS A 18 -22.62 32.07 17.20
CA CYS A 18 -22.48 30.72 16.63
C CYS A 18 -21.84 29.73 17.61
N LEU A 19 -22.29 29.75 18.86
CA LEU A 19 -22.04 28.69 19.82
C LEU A 19 -23.40 28.18 20.27
N ILE A 20 -23.67 26.92 19.92
CA ILE A 20 -24.89 26.14 20.18
C ILE A 20 -25.99 26.31 19.11
N GLY A 21 -26.05 25.36 18.16
CA GLY A 21 -27.24 25.09 17.34
C GLY A 21 -27.01 25.18 15.83
N ASN A 22 -26.96 24.02 15.16
CA ASN A 22 -27.06 23.79 13.72
C ASN A 22 -26.14 24.61 12.80
N CYS A 23 -25.00 24.01 12.46
CA CYS A 23 -24.20 24.39 11.29
C CYS A 23 -24.92 23.92 10.02
N ASN A 24 -25.96 24.65 9.64
CA ASN A 24 -26.35 24.78 8.24
C ASN A 24 -25.57 25.97 7.71
N ILE A 25 -24.75 25.77 6.68
CA ILE A 25 -24.58 26.83 5.67
C ILE A 25 -26.00 27.29 5.37
N ALA A 26 -26.34 28.55 5.59
CA ALA A 26 -27.65 29.07 5.27
C ALA A 26 -27.85 28.97 3.74
N LYS A 27 -28.25 27.78 3.26
CA LYS A 27 -29.19 27.67 2.16
C LYS A 27 -30.33 28.55 2.60
N ALA A 28 -30.54 29.68 1.92
CA ALA A 28 -31.70 30.52 2.11
C ALA A 28 -32.93 29.61 2.28
N ASP A 29 -33.74 29.81 3.32
CA ASP A 29 -34.86 28.94 3.75
C ASP A 29 -35.43 28.18 2.55
N ALA A 30 -34.88 26.99 2.31
CA ALA A 30 -35.22 26.22 1.15
C ALA A 30 -36.55 25.59 1.51
N ALA A 31 -37.60 25.86 0.72
CA ALA A 31 -38.95 25.38 1.02
C ALA A 31 -39.00 23.85 1.21
N VAL A 32 -37.99 23.12 0.74
CA VAL A 32 -37.70 21.73 1.10
C VAL A 32 -36.22 21.54 1.42
N THR A 33 -35.90 20.72 2.42
CA THR A 33 -34.53 20.35 2.81
C THR A 33 -34.46 18.85 3.09
N ILE A 34 -33.42 18.18 2.60
CA ILE A 34 -33.09 16.79 2.96
C ILE A 34 -32.42 16.79 4.33
N THR A 35 -32.91 15.95 5.24
CA THR A 35 -32.56 16.00 6.67
C THR A 35 -31.74 14.80 7.17
N ASP A 36 -31.50 13.80 6.32
CA ASP A 36 -30.64 12.67 6.67
C ASP A 36 -29.16 13.02 6.47
N ASP A 37 -28.31 12.62 7.41
CA ASP A 37 -26.85 12.75 7.31
C ASP A 37 -26.17 11.45 6.85
N ARG A 38 -26.97 10.41 6.59
CA ARG A 38 -26.52 9.05 6.23
C ARG A 38 -27.56 8.40 5.32
N PHE A 39 -27.09 7.79 4.24
CA PHE A 39 -27.95 7.18 3.23
C PHE A 39 -27.53 5.77 2.89
N LYS A 40 -28.53 4.89 2.71
CA LYS A 40 -28.31 3.50 2.29
C LYS A 40 -29.42 2.97 1.41
N VAL A 41 -29.12 1.89 0.69
CA VAL A 41 -30.11 1.19 -0.13
C VAL A 41 -31.27 0.71 0.74
N GLY A 42 -32.48 0.99 0.30
CA GLY A 42 -33.71 0.65 1.00
C GLY A 42 -34.15 1.67 2.05
N GLN A 43 -33.36 2.70 2.36
CA GLN A 43 -33.80 3.84 3.18
C GLN A 43 -34.72 4.75 2.37
N SER A 44 -35.76 5.26 3.02
CA SER A 44 -36.54 6.38 2.50
C SER A 44 -35.90 7.69 2.95
N ILE A 45 -35.72 8.63 2.04
CA ILE A 45 -35.16 9.95 2.34
C ILE A 45 -36.20 10.77 3.13
N HIS A 46 -35.76 11.38 4.22
CA HIS A 46 -36.53 12.30 5.05
C HIS A 46 -36.28 13.74 4.60
N ILE A 47 -37.39 14.47 4.45
CA ILE A 47 -37.38 15.88 4.07
C ILE A 47 -38.12 16.70 5.13
N SER A 48 -37.62 17.91 5.39
CA SER A 48 -38.37 19.00 6.00
C SER A 48 -38.97 19.86 4.90
N LYS A 49 -40.18 20.39 5.13
CA LYS A 49 -40.90 21.24 4.16
C LYS A 49 -41.57 22.41 4.88
N ASP A 50 -41.59 23.55 4.21
CA ASP A 50 -42.36 24.72 4.65
C ASP A 50 -43.86 24.53 4.39
N ASP A 51 -44.69 25.29 5.11
CA ASP A 51 -46.15 25.29 4.95
C ASP A 51 -46.62 25.69 3.53
N SER A 52 -45.76 26.36 2.76
CA SER A 52 -46.02 26.75 1.37
C SER A 52 -45.93 25.58 0.39
N VAL A 53 -45.36 24.44 0.79
CA VAL A 53 -45.17 23.27 -0.09
C VAL A 53 -46.43 22.41 -0.14
N THR A 54 -47.06 22.34 -1.32
CA THR A 54 -48.23 21.49 -1.55
C THR A 54 -47.89 20.13 -2.17
N SER A 55 -46.79 20.04 -2.90
CA SER A 55 -46.32 18.78 -3.48
C SER A 55 -44.80 18.76 -3.68
N VAL A 56 -44.24 17.55 -3.74
CA VAL A 56 -42.83 17.33 -4.10
C VAL A 56 -42.70 16.34 -5.24
N LYS A 57 -41.64 16.50 -6.05
CA LYS A 57 -41.29 15.60 -7.16
C LYS A 57 -39.82 15.18 -7.01
N TRP A 58 -39.55 13.90 -7.20
CA TRP A 58 -38.21 13.31 -7.05
C TRP A 58 -37.55 13.05 -8.39
N TYR A 59 -36.25 13.32 -8.45
CA TYR A 59 -35.43 13.18 -9.64
C TYR A 59 -34.16 12.38 -9.34
N VAL A 60 -33.75 11.57 -10.31
CA VAL A 60 -32.48 10.85 -10.30
C VAL A 60 -31.70 11.24 -11.54
N ASN A 61 -30.55 11.88 -11.38
CA ASN A 61 -29.78 12.55 -12.45
C ASN A 61 -30.69 13.41 -13.35
N GLY A 62 -31.54 14.22 -12.73
CA GLY A 62 -32.46 15.14 -13.41
C GLY A 62 -33.65 14.47 -14.11
N ARG A 63 -33.82 13.14 -14.03
CA ARG A 63 -34.99 12.43 -14.56
C ARG A 63 -36.02 12.19 -13.46
N ALA A 64 -37.26 12.61 -13.68
CA ALA A 64 -38.34 12.36 -12.74
C ALA A 64 -38.56 10.85 -12.56
N VAL A 65 -38.52 10.38 -11.31
CA VAL A 65 -38.66 8.95 -10.94
C VAL A 65 -39.89 8.67 -10.10
N ASN A 66 -40.52 9.72 -9.57
CA ASN A 66 -41.83 9.67 -8.95
C ASN A 66 -42.69 10.79 -9.54
N THR A 67 -43.84 10.44 -10.11
CA THR A 67 -44.80 11.39 -10.69
C THR A 67 -46.03 11.58 -9.79
N GLY A 68 -46.04 11.00 -8.58
CA GLY A 68 -47.06 11.24 -7.56
C GLY A 68 -46.51 12.02 -6.37
N SER A 69 -47.37 12.73 -5.64
CA SER A 69 -47.08 13.62 -4.50
C SER A 69 -46.58 12.92 -3.22
N SER A 70 -45.83 11.82 -3.35
CA SER A 70 -45.27 11.11 -2.20
C SER A 70 -44.01 11.82 -1.71
N ASP A 71 -44.03 12.21 -0.44
CA ASP A 71 -42.88 12.79 0.26
C ASP A 71 -41.70 11.80 0.37
N LEU A 72 -41.95 10.51 0.17
CA LEU A 72 -40.95 9.46 0.31
C LEU A 72 -40.33 9.07 -1.03
N TYR A 73 -38.99 9.06 -1.08
CA TYR A 73 -38.21 8.35 -2.09
C TYR A 73 -37.35 7.28 -1.44
N LYS A 74 -37.51 6.03 -1.88
CA LYS A 74 -36.75 4.88 -1.37
C LYS A 74 -35.55 4.63 -2.27
N LEU A 75 -34.35 4.75 -1.69
CA LEU A 75 -33.07 4.55 -2.37
C LEU A 75 -32.89 3.10 -2.85
N LYS A 76 -32.30 2.93 -4.03
CA LYS A 76 -32.08 1.63 -4.67
C LYS A 76 -30.61 1.49 -5.06
N THR A 77 -30.13 0.26 -5.24
CA THR A 77 -28.78 0.00 -5.76
C THR A 77 -28.55 0.67 -7.12
N SER A 78 -29.60 0.79 -7.95
CA SER A 78 -29.52 1.49 -9.23
C SER A 78 -29.26 2.99 -9.10
N ASP A 79 -29.34 3.56 -7.90
CA ASP A 79 -29.24 5.00 -7.65
C ASP A 79 -27.82 5.41 -7.25
N TYR A 80 -26.93 4.46 -6.98
CA TYR A 80 -25.53 4.76 -6.68
C TYR A 80 -24.86 5.56 -7.80
N GLU A 81 -23.99 6.48 -7.37
CA GLU A 81 -23.24 7.44 -8.18
C GLU A 81 -24.13 8.40 -8.98
N LYS A 82 -25.26 8.81 -8.38
CA LYS A 82 -26.24 9.72 -8.99
C LYS A 82 -26.69 10.81 -8.02
N TRP A 83 -27.03 11.94 -8.62
CA TRP A 83 -27.75 13.01 -7.94
C TRP A 83 -29.18 12.59 -7.69
N ILE A 84 -29.61 12.66 -6.43
CA ILE A 84 -31.00 12.47 -6.01
C ILE A 84 -31.48 13.84 -5.56
N SER A 85 -32.46 14.40 -6.28
CA SER A 85 -33.01 15.71 -5.94
C SER A 85 -34.51 15.65 -5.67
N VAL A 86 -34.93 16.51 -4.74
CA VAL A 86 -36.33 16.77 -4.40
C VAL A 86 -36.64 18.21 -4.79
N LYS A 87 -37.71 18.39 -5.57
CA LYS A 87 -38.22 19.71 -5.94
C LYS A 87 -39.59 19.92 -5.31
N ALA A 88 -39.80 21.04 -4.65
CA ALA A 88 -41.02 21.42 -3.95
C ALA A 88 -41.82 22.47 -4.73
N TYR A 89 -43.14 22.29 -4.75
CA TYR A 89 -44.07 23.13 -5.52
C TYR A 89 -45.19 23.69 -4.65
N ASP A 90 -45.60 24.92 -4.94
CA ASP A 90 -46.72 25.60 -4.27
C ASP A 90 -48.08 25.16 -4.85
N SER A 91 -49.17 25.81 -4.41
CA SER A 91 -50.53 25.52 -4.90
C SER A 91 -50.76 25.85 -6.38
N ASN A 92 -49.89 26.64 -7.00
CA ASN A 92 -49.95 27.01 -8.41
C ASN A 92 -49.07 26.10 -9.29
N ASP A 93 -48.48 25.04 -8.72
CA ASP A 93 -47.47 24.17 -9.34
C ASP A 93 -46.19 24.94 -9.74
N GLU A 94 -45.89 26.06 -9.06
CA GLU A 94 -44.64 26.80 -9.22
C GLU A 94 -43.55 26.21 -8.32
N LEU A 95 -42.32 26.11 -8.84
CA LEU A 95 -41.16 25.60 -8.10
C LEU A 95 -40.74 26.62 -7.05
N ILE A 96 -40.77 26.22 -5.77
CA ILE A 96 -40.46 27.09 -4.62
C ILE A 96 -39.27 26.61 -3.79
N GLY A 97 -38.75 25.40 -4.06
CA GLY A 97 -37.54 24.91 -3.40
C GLY A 97 -36.97 23.67 -4.08
N GLU A 98 -35.67 23.46 -3.92
CA GLU A 98 -34.99 22.25 -4.36
C GLU A 98 -33.86 21.91 -3.38
N ASP A 99 -33.68 20.62 -3.12
CA ASP A 99 -32.51 20.11 -2.45
C ASP A 99 -32.01 18.83 -3.13
N GLU A 100 -30.72 18.55 -3.02
CA GLU A 100 -30.09 17.40 -3.66
C GLU A 100 -28.93 16.81 -2.86
N ILE A 101 -28.75 15.50 -3.03
CA ILE A 101 -27.60 14.76 -2.52
C ILE A 101 -26.96 13.95 -3.65
N TYR A 102 -25.66 13.71 -3.54
CA TYR A 102 -24.98 12.69 -4.32
C TYR A 102 -25.02 11.37 -3.55
N PHE A 103 -25.72 10.37 -4.09
CA PHE A 103 -25.86 9.09 -3.42
C PHE A 103 -24.75 8.13 -3.86
N SER A 104 -23.79 7.88 -2.97
CA SER A 104 -22.70 6.91 -3.15
C SER A 104 -22.82 5.77 -2.14
N ARG A 105 -22.20 4.63 -2.44
CA ARG A 105 -21.95 3.57 -1.45
C ARG A 105 -20.91 4.02 -0.42
N LEU A 106 -20.00 4.92 -0.80
CA LEU A 106 -18.97 5.49 0.04
C LEU A 106 -19.51 6.71 0.82
N PRO A 107 -18.84 7.12 1.89
CA PRO A 107 -19.03 8.45 2.46
C PRO A 107 -18.82 9.52 1.38
N VAL A 108 -19.56 10.62 1.47
CA VAL A 108 -19.48 11.72 0.50
C VAL A 108 -18.99 12.99 1.18
N ALA A 109 -17.84 13.51 0.73
CA ALA A 109 -17.29 14.77 1.17
C ALA A 109 -17.76 15.90 0.25
N TYR A 110 -18.69 16.73 0.75
CA TYR A 110 -19.10 17.97 0.12
C TYR A 110 -18.18 19.09 0.60
N ILE A 111 -17.44 19.70 -0.32
CA ILE A 111 -16.51 20.79 -0.04
C ILE A 111 -16.93 22.00 -0.85
N ASN A 112 -17.18 23.12 -0.19
CA ASN A 112 -17.55 24.37 -0.83
C ASN A 112 -16.57 25.47 -0.44
N THR A 113 -15.73 25.90 -1.38
CA THR A 113 -14.80 27.01 -1.16
C THR A 113 -15.54 28.34 -1.15
N VAL A 114 -15.01 29.30 -0.40
CA VAL A 114 -15.56 30.67 -0.40
C VAL A 114 -15.56 31.20 -1.84
N ASN A 115 -16.69 31.73 -2.30
CA ASN A 115 -16.90 32.22 -3.67
C ASN A 115 -16.67 31.18 -4.79
N ASN A 116 -16.73 29.88 -4.49
CA ASN A 116 -16.44 28.80 -5.45
C ASN A 116 -15.03 28.88 -6.07
N GLU A 117 -14.07 29.41 -5.33
CA GLU A 117 -12.68 29.50 -5.75
C GLU A 117 -12.09 28.13 -6.11
N THR A 118 -11.28 28.07 -7.18
CA THR A 118 -10.59 26.84 -7.59
C THR A 118 -9.34 26.63 -6.74
N ILE A 119 -9.13 25.40 -6.28
CA ILE A 119 -7.99 25.04 -5.42
C ILE A 119 -6.79 24.67 -6.30
N VAL A 120 -5.89 25.63 -6.54
CA VAL A 120 -4.64 25.42 -7.31
C VAL A 120 -3.37 25.77 -6.53
N ASP A 121 -3.45 26.56 -5.47
CA ASP A 121 -2.27 26.92 -4.66
C ASP A 121 -1.80 25.72 -3.81
N ARG A 122 -0.48 25.48 -3.77
CA ARG A 122 0.16 24.43 -2.94
C ARG A 122 0.72 24.96 -1.62
N GLU A 123 0.94 26.27 -1.54
CA GLU A 123 1.55 26.95 -0.41
C GLU A 123 0.48 27.48 0.53
N ASN A 124 -0.45 28.27 -0.02
CA ASN A 124 -1.45 28.95 0.78
C ASN A 124 -2.76 28.17 0.86
N TYR A 125 -3.32 28.11 2.07
CA TYR A 125 -4.65 27.58 2.29
C TYR A 125 -5.72 28.62 1.96
N ILE A 126 -6.81 28.18 1.33
CA ILE A 126 -8.06 28.95 1.22
C ILE A 126 -9.11 28.37 2.16
N LYS A 127 -10.08 29.20 2.56
CA LYS A 127 -11.19 28.76 3.42
C LYS A 127 -12.29 28.05 2.62
N ALA A 128 -12.86 27.01 3.23
CA ALA A 128 -13.97 26.25 2.67
C ALA A 128 -14.85 25.70 3.81
N GLU A 129 -16.07 25.31 3.48
CA GLU A 129 -16.94 24.50 4.34
C GLU A 129 -16.90 23.05 3.88
N MET A 130 -16.88 22.11 4.82
CA MET A 130 -16.90 20.68 4.52
C MET A 130 -17.97 19.95 5.32
N ASN A 131 -18.76 19.14 4.63
CA ASN A 131 -19.62 18.12 5.22
C ASN A 131 -19.18 16.75 4.70
N VAL A 132 -18.90 15.81 5.60
CA VAL A 132 -18.56 14.42 5.26
C VAL A 132 -19.70 13.53 5.72
N GLN A 133 -20.63 13.34 4.79
CA GLN A 133 -21.84 12.53 4.94
C GLN A 133 -21.48 11.06 5.15
N GLY A 134 -22.20 10.40 6.06
CA GLY A 134 -22.02 8.98 6.35
C GLY A 134 -22.60 8.04 5.29
N ASN A 135 -22.37 6.74 5.48
CA ASN A 135 -22.86 5.64 4.64
C ASN A 135 -23.26 4.41 5.49
N ASP A 136 -23.34 3.21 4.92
CA ASP A 136 -23.67 1.99 5.68
C ASP A 136 -22.67 1.62 6.79
N GLU A 137 -21.43 2.08 6.71
CA GLU A 137 -20.37 1.74 7.66
C GLU A 137 -20.10 2.88 8.66
N TYR A 138 -20.23 4.12 8.20
CA TYR A 138 -19.86 5.31 8.95
C TYR A 138 -21.07 6.22 9.19
N ASP A 139 -21.15 6.79 10.39
CA ASP A 139 -22.07 7.91 10.66
C ASP A 139 -21.54 9.22 10.06
N LEU A 140 -22.19 10.35 10.34
CA LEU A 140 -21.67 11.67 9.94
C LEU A 140 -20.27 11.88 10.52
N GLN A 141 -19.30 12.20 9.67
CA GLN A 141 -17.90 12.29 10.11
C GLN A 141 -17.47 13.72 10.42
N TYR A 142 -18.00 14.69 9.67
CA TYR A 142 -17.63 16.09 9.88
C TYR A 142 -18.69 17.03 9.30
N ASN A 143 -18.89 18.17 9.97
CA ASN A 143 -19.64 19.30 9.44
C ASN A 143 -19.06 20.59 10.04
N GLY A 144 -18.36 21.38 9.21
CA GLY A 144 -17.86 22.69 9.62
C GLY A 144 -16.79 23.25 8.69
N SER A 145 -16.20 24.36 9.15
CA SER A 145 -15.19 25.09 8.41
C SER A 145 -13.87 24.33 8.32
N ILE A 146 -13.20 24.47 7.18
CA ILE A 146 -11.87 23.95 6.91
C ILE A 146 -11.03 25.00 6.16
N SER A 147 -9.74 24.73 6.15
CA SER A 147 -8.77 25.31 5.23
C SER A 147 -8.31 24.22 4.26
N ILE A 148 -8.28 24.50 2.97
CA ILE A 148 -7.90 23.54 1.92
C ILE A 148 -6.85 24.12 0.96
N LYS A 149 -5.90 23.28 0.53
CA LYS A 149 -4.92 23.63 -0.53
C LYS A 149 -4.60 22.42 -1.40
N ALA A 150 -4.08 22.68 -2.60
CA ALA A 150 -3.59 21.61 -3.47
C ALA A 150 -2.33 20.97 -2.87
N ARG A 151 -2.08 19.71 -3.20
CA ARG A 151 -0.84 19.02 -2.80
C ARG A 151 -0.27 18.15 -3.90
N GLY A 152 0.95 17.70 -3.66
CA GLY A 152 1.73 16.87 -4.57
C GLY A 152 2.75 17.70 -5.33
N LYS A 153 3.87 17.06 -5.67
CA LYS A 153 4.92 17.66 -6.52
C LYS A 153 4.62 17.32 -7.98
N GLN A 154 4.84 16.06 -8.37
CA GLN A 154 4.59 15.59 -9.73
C GLN A 154 3.11 15.42 -10.05
N SER A 155 2.35 14.80 -9.14
CA SER A 155 0.93 14.55 -9.36
C SER A 155 0.16 15.85 -9.59
N TYR A 156 0.54 16.92 -8.88
CA TYR A 156 0.00 18.25 -9.10
C TYR A 156 0.29 18.80 -10.51
N THR A 157 1.52 18.65 -11.01
CA THR A 157 1.90 19.24 -12.31
C THR A 157 1.45 18.40 -13.50
N LEU A 158 1.45 17.07 -13.39
CA LEU A 158 1.24 16.15 -14.50
C LEU A 158 -0.21 15.71 -14.69
N PHE A 159 -1.02 15.72 -13.62
CA PHE A 159 -2.32 15.05 -13.63
C PHE A 159 -3.50 16.04 -13.56
N PRO A 160 -4.57 15.83 -14.36
CA PRO A 160 -5.74 16.71 -14.34
C PRO A 160 -6.50 16.65 -13.01
N LYS A 161 -6.58 15.47 -12.37
CA LYS A 161 -7.21 15.29 -11.06
C LYS A 161 -6.20 15.61 -9.95
N LYS A 162 -6.52 16.57 -9.08
CA LYS A 162 -5.61 17.09 -8.04
C LYS A 162 -5.88 16.44 -6.70
N SER A 163 -4.84 16.26 -5.89
CA SER A 163 -4.94 15.88 -4.48
C SER A 163 -4.97 17.11 -3.59
N TYR A 164 -5.54 17.01 -2.39
CA TYR A 164 -5.71 18.13 -1.47
C TYR A 164 -5.17 17.85 -0.07
N LYS A 165 -4.64 18.89 0.61
CA LYS A 165 -4.43 18.91 2.06
C LYS A 165 -5.62 19.64 2.70
N LEU A 166 -6.13 19.09 3.78
CA LEU A 166 -7.21 19.63 4.59
C LEU A 166 -6.66 20.00 5.97
N LYS A 167 -7.03 21.18 6.46
CA LYS A 167 -6.81 21.61 7.84
C LYS A 167 -8.17 21.97 8.45
N LEU A 168 -8.64 21.16 9.40
CA LEU A 168 -9.86 21.44 10.16
C LEU A 168 -9.60 22.59 11.14
N ASP A 169 -10.62 23.37 11.46
CA ASP A 169 -10.50 24.42 12.49
C ASP A 169 -10.26 23.78 13.88
N ASP A 170 -10.95 22.67 14.17
CA ASP A 170 -10.78 21.87 15.37
C ASP A 170 -10.40 20.41 15.06
N GLY A 171 -9.54 19.85 15.92
CA GLY A 171 -9.07 18.48 15.75
C GLY A 171 -10.22 17.51 15.95
N THR A 172 -10.49 16.67 14.95
CA THR A 172 -11.60 15.72 14.96
C THR A 172 -11.06 14.34 14.66
N ASP A 173 -11.63 13.30 15.27
CA ASP A 173 -11.33 11.92 14.92
C ASP A 173 -12.17 11.52 13.71
N MET A 174 -11.54 11.49 12.54
CA MET A 174 -12.20 11.16 11.28
C MET A 174 -12.10 9.66 11.06
N PHE A 175 -13.23 8.97 10.89
CA PHE A 175 -13.31 7.53 10.60
C PHE A 175 -12.68 6.61 11.66
N GLY A 176 -12.36 7.13 12.86
CA GLY A 176 -11.67 6.37 13.91
C GLY A 176 -10.15 6.33 13.76
N PHE A 177 -9.57 7.21 12.94
CA PHE A 177 -8.12 7.31 12.69
C PHE A 177 -7.38 8.09 13.78
N GLY A 178 -8.06 8.47 14.86
CA GLY A 178 -7.50 9.32 15.91
C GLY A 178 -7.62 10.80 15.60
N LYS A 179 -7.67 11.62 16.66
CA LYS A 179 -7.96 13.05 16.58
C LYS A 179 -6.84 13.81 15.85
N SER A 180 -7.18 14.51 14.77
CA SER A 180 -6.23 15.39 14.07
C SER A 180 -6.95 16.56 13.38
N LYS A 181 -6.22 17.66 13.17
CA LYS A 181 -6.65 18.76 12.28
C LYS A 181 -6.21 18.52 10.84
N HIS A 182 -5.24 17.65 10.58
CA HIS A 182 -4.54 17.54 9.31
C HIS A 182 -4.87 16.23 8.59
N TRP A 183 -5.52 16.36 7.44
CA TRP A 183 -5.97 15.23 6.63
C TRP A 183 -5.62 15.45 5.16
N VAL A 184 -5.66 14.38 4.37
CA VAL A 184 -5.38 14.47 2.93
C VAL A 184 -6.44 13.73 2.12
N LEU A 185 -6.75 14.31 0.96
CA LEU A 185 -7.51 13.67 -0.10
C LEU A 185 -6.55 13.31 -1.23
N LEU A 186 -6.23 12.03 -1.38
CA LEU A 186 -5.36 11.51 -2.42
C LEU A 186 -6.20 11.10 -3.63
N ALA A 187 -5.91 11.71 -4.78
CA ALA A 187 -6.65 11.47 -6.02
C ALA A 187 -6.43 10.07 -6.62
N ASN A 188 -5.32 9.40 -6.26
CA ASN A 188 -4.84 8.12 -6.80
C ASN A 188 -4.97 8.01 -8.33
N TYR A 189 -4.69 9.12 -9.03
CA TYR A 189 -5.02 9.25 -10.45
C TYR A 189 -4.29 8.24 -11.34
N GLN A 190 -3.09 7.79 -10.97
CA GLN A 190 -2.36 6.73 -11.70
C GLN A 190 -2.87 5.33 -11.40
N ASP A 191 -3.40 5.11 -10.20
CA ASP A 191 -3.97 3.84 -9.81
C ASP A 191 -5.45 3.74 -10.21
N GLU A 192 -5.72 3.27 -11.43
CA GLU A 192 -7.09 3.00 -11.87
C GLU A 192 -7.81 1.93 -11.03
N SER A 193 -7.10 1.16 -10.18
CA SER A 193 -7.74 0.24 -9.23
C SER A 193 -8.18 0.91 -7.93
N LEU A 194 -7.62 2.09 -7.62
CA LEU A 194 -7.86 2.89 -6.41
C LEU A 194 -7.45 2.22 -5.08
N VAL A 195 -6.84 1.02 -5.12
CA VAL A 195 -6.65 0.15 -3.94
C VAL A 195 -5.19 0.00 -3.52
N LYS A 196 -4.21 0.33 -4.38
CA LYS A 196 -2.80 -0.01 -4.14
C LYS A 196 -2.21 0.63 -2.89
N ASN A 197 -2.51 1.91 -2.65
CA ASN A 197 -2.08 2.59 -1.44
C ASN A 197 -2.66 1.90 -0.21
N THR A 198 -3.97 1.66 -0.18
CA THR A 198 -4.63 1.04 0.97
C THR A 198 -4.13 -0.37 1.25
N ILE A 199 -3.93 -1.21 0.22
CA ILE A 199 -3.42 -2.56 0.45
C ILE A 199 -1.97 -2.56 0.92
N ALA A 200 -1.16 -1.57 0.54
CA ALA A 200 0.17 -1.39 1.11
C ALA A 200 0.10 -1.01 2.60
N GLN A 201 -0.80 -0.10 2.99
CA GLN A 201 -1.02 0.26 4.40
C GLN A 201 -1.52 -0.94 5.23
N ASP A 202 -2.36 -1.80 4.64
CA ASP A 202 -2.80 -3.02 5.30
C ASP A 202 -1.68 -4.02 5.56
N ILE A 203 -0.74 -4.14 4.61
CA ILE A 203 0.41 -5.04 4.74
C ILE A 203 1.40 -4.44 5.74
N SER A 204 1.68 -3.13 5.66
CA SER A 204 2.58 -2.44 6.59
C SER A 204 2.09 -2.55 8.04
N ALA A 205 0.80 -2.28 8.29
CA ALA A 205 0.18 -2.43 9.61
C ALA A 205 0.29 -3.88 10.11
N LYS A 206 0.11 -4.88 9.23
CA LYS A 206 0.25 -6.28 9.62
C LYS A 206 1.71 -6.67 9.95
N MET A 207 2.68 -6.01 9.33
CA MET A 207 4.10 -6.16 9.62
C MET A 207 4.54 -5.33 10.85
N GLY A 208 3.68 -4.47 11.40
CA GLY A 208 4.02 -3.60 12.54
C GLY A 208 4.84 -2.38 12.15
N LEU A 209 4.79 -1.97 10.87
CA LEU A 209 5.36 -0.70 10.43
C LEU A 209 4.39 0.45 10.70
N VAL A 210 4.93 1.63 11.00
CA VAL A 210 4.14 2.87 11.05
C VAL A 210 3.62 3.17 9.65
N GLY A 211 2.32 3.44 9.54
CA GLY A 211 1.63 3.70 8.29
C GLY A 211 0.60 4.82 8.47
N ALA A 212 -0.23 5.00 7.45
CA ALA A 212 -1.33 5.95 7.48
C ALA A 212 -2.67 5.21 7.41
N ASP A 213 -3.55 5.46 8.37
CA ASP A 213 -4.93 4.99 8.29
C ASP A 213 -5.69 5.71 7.17
N THR A 214 -6.59 4.96 6.53
CA THR A 214 -7.22 5.43 5.30
C THR A 214 -8.54 4.75 4.99
N THR A 215 -9.43 5.49 4.32
CA THR A 215 -10.66 4.99 3.70
C THR A 215 -10.90 5.72 2.37
N TRP A 216 -11.98 5.37 1.68
CA TRP A 216 -12.37 6.03 0.43
C TRP A 216 -13.61 6.88 0.62
N VAL A 217 -13.63 8.03 -0.04
CA VAL A 217 -14.75 8.95 -0.09
C VAL A 217 -15.02 9.39 -1.52
N ASP A 218 -16.27 9.64 -1.86
CA ASP A 218 -16.59 10.39 -3.08
C ASP A 218 -16.61 11.88 -2.77
N VAL A 219 -16.06 12.71 -3.66
CA VAL A 219 -15.95 14.15 -3.40
C VAL A 219 -16.83 14.95 -4.34
N VAL A 220 -17.63 15.85 -3.75
CA VAL A 220 -18.36 16.91 -4.44
C VAL A 220 -17.71 18.24 -4.08
N LEU A 221 -17.06 18.88 -5.05
CA LEU A 221 -16.39 20.17 -4.88
C LEU A 221 -17.19 21.26 -5.59
N ASN A 222 -17.63 22.28 -4.85
CA ASN A 222 -18.43 23.41 -5.34
C ASN A 222 -19.63 22.94 -6.19
N GLY A 223 -20.39 21.98 -5.65
CA GLY A 223 -21.55 21.38 -6.31
C GLY A 223 -21.24 20.41 -7.46
N THR A 224 -19.95 20.15 -7.76
CA THR A 224 -19.56 19.24 -8.85
C THR A 224 -18.95 17.97 -8.29
N TYR A 225 -19.50 16.81 -8.67
CA TYR A 225 -18.86 15.52 -8.39
C TYR A 225 -17.52 15.40 -9.13
N ILE A 226 -16.44 15.18 -8.39
CA ILE A 226 -15.07 15.10 -8.93
C ILE A 226 -14.42 13.72 -8.74
N GLY A 227 -15.20 12.69 -8.41
CA GLY A 227 -14.73 11.32 -8.34
C GLY A 227 -14.35 10.83 -6.94
N ASN A 228 -13.87 9.58 -6.92
CA ASN A 228 -13.37 8.88 -5.74
C ASN A 228 -12.04 9.45 -5.24
N TYR A 229 -11.86 9.63 -3.94
CA TYR A 229 -10.59 9.97 -3.31
C TYR A 229 -10.30 8.98 -2.19
N GLN A 230 -9.01 8.75 -1.95
CA GLN A 230 -8.57 8.14 -0.72
C GLN A 230 -8.44 9.25 0.34
N PHE A 231 -9.27 9.17 1.38
CA PHE A 231 -9.13 10.00 2.58
C PHE A 231 -8.11 9.32 3.51
N SER A 232 -7.08 10.05 3.91
CA SER A 232 -5.96 9.47 4.65
C SER A 232 -5.41 10.45 5.66
N GLU A 233 -4.75 9.89 6.66
CA GLU A 233 -3.82 10.62 7.52
C GLU A 233 -2.71 11.29 6.69
N GLN A 234 -2.19 12.41 7.19
CA GLN A 234 -0.94 12.99 6.71
C GLN A 234 0.22 12.43 7.55
N ILE A 235 1.34 12.07 6.92
CA ILE A 235 2.60 11.86 7.66
C ILE A 235 2.95 13.13 8.42
N ARG A 236 3.01 13.01 9.74
CA ARG A 236 3.34 14.05 10.71
C ARG A 236 3.85 13.39 11.99
N VAL A 237 4.65 14.14 12.74
CA VAL A 237 4.92 13.84 14.15
C VAL A 237 3.67 14.16 14.96
N ASP A 238 3.10 13.14 15.60
CA ASP A 238 1.93 13.19 16.48
C ASP A 238 1.80 11.85 17.20
N LYS A 239 1.23 11.87 18.42
CA LYS A 239 1.00 10.69 19.25
C LYS A 239 0.27 9.54 18.55
N ASN A 240 -0.65 9.82 17.63
CA ASN A 240 -1.38 8.77 16.89
C ASN A 240 -0.81 8.51 15.49
N ARG A 241 0.40 9.02 15.18
CA ARG A 241 1.05 8.94 13.87
C ARG A 241 2.50 8.49 14.05
N VAL A 242 3.46 9.37 13.77
CA VAL A 242 4.86 9.19 14.13
C VAL A 242 5.03 9.68 15.56
N ASP A 243 4.93 8.76 16.50
CA ASP A 243 5.05 9.03 17.94
C ASP A 243 6.54 9.11 18.32
N ILE A 244 7.14 10.28 18.10
CA ILE A 244 8.50 10.62 18.51
C ILE A 244 8.48 11.96 19.26
N PHE A 245 9.58 12.28 19.95
CA PHE A 245 9.74 13.61 20.54
C PHE A 245 9.54 14.73 19.49
N ASN A 246 8.67 15.70 19.79
CA ASN A 246 8.35 16.77 18.85
C ASN A 246 8.96 18.10 19.30
N TRP A 247 10.01 18.53 18.63
CA TRP A 247 10.68 19.82 18.91
C TRP A 247 9.77 21.03 18.69
N GLU A 248 8.79 20.95 17.78
CA GLU A 248 7.82 22.03 17.53
C GLU A 248 6.80 22.11 18.68
N ASP A 249 6.34 20.97 19.23
CA ASP A 249 5.48 20.98 20.42
C ASP A 249 6.23 21.49 21.67
N GLU A 250 7.54 21.21 21.77
CA GLU A 250 8.39 21.74 22.84
C GLU A 250 8.55 23.27 22.75
N ALA A 251 8.72 23.80 21.53
CA ALA A 251 8.70 25.24 21.26
C ALA A 251 7.37 25.89 21.70
N GLU A 252 6.23 25.27 21.34
CA GLU A 252 4.90 25.75 21.75
C GLU A 252 4.74 25.72 23.28
N ALA A 253 5.26 24.67 23.94
CA ALA A 253 5.25 24.56 25.40
C ALA A 253 6.05 25.68 26.08
N ILE A 254 7.22 26.02 25.55
CA ILE A 254 8.04 27.15 26.01
C ILE A 254 7.28 28.47 25.83
N ALA A 255 6.70 28.73 24.66
CA ALA A 255 5.93 29.94 24.40
C ALA A 255 4.74 30.09 25.38
N LYS A 256 4.01 29.00 25.63
CA LYS A 256 2.93 28.96 26.62
C LYS A 256 3.42 29.23 28.04
N ALA A 257 4.59 28.72 28.42
CA ALA A 257 5.19 28.93 29.73
C ALA A 257 5.61 30.39 29.94
N ILE A 258 6.28 31.00 28.95
CA ILE A 258 6.63 32.44 28.96
C ILE A 258 5.35 33.28 29.09
N TYR A 259 4.34 33.01 28.25
CA TYR A 259 3.06 33.72 28.31
C TYR A 259 2.37 33.61 29.66
N LYS A 260 2.41 32.44 30.31
CA LYS A 260 1.79 32.23 31.63
C LYS A 260 2.32 33.20 32.69
N VAL A 261 3.61 33.55 32.61
CA VAL A 261 4.25 34.52 33.50
C VAL A 261 4.03 35.95 32.99
N GLU A 262 4.34 36.21 31.73
CA GLU A 262 4.40 37.56 31.15
C GLU A 262 3.05 38.18 30.82
N LYS A 263 1.96 37.40 30.80
CA LYS A 263 0.60 37.96 30.74
C LYS A 263 0.32 38.92 31.90
N GLN A 264 0.98 38.74 33.04
CA GLN A 264 0.87 39.67 34.19
C GLN A 264 1.56 41.01 33.91
N ASN A 265 2.50 41.03 32.97
CA ASN A 265 3.23 42.20 32.51
C ASN A 265 2.68 42.76 31.18
N GLY A 266 1.48 42.31 30.75
CA GLY A 266 0.78 42.86 29.59
C GLY A 266 0.94 42.08 28.28
N MET A 267 1.63 40.94 28.26
CA MET A 267 1.76 40.11 27.06
C MET A 267 0.39 39.59 26.58
N THR A 268 0.14 39.73 25.29
CA THR A 268 -1.09 39.29 24.61
C THR A 268 -0.96 37.87 24.05
N LYS A 269 -2.08 37.31 23.58
CA LYS A 269 -2.08 35.99 22.93
C LYS A 269 -1.36 36.02 21.58
N ASP A 270 -1.54 37.08 20.80
CA ASP A 270 -0.89 37.25 19.50
C ASP A 270 0.64 37.34 19.66
N GLU A 271 1.12 38.00 20.72
CA GLU A 271 2.56 38.04 21.03
C GLU A 271 3.11 36.66 21.44
N ARG A 272 2.35 35.86 22.18
CA ARG A 272 2.71 34.47 22.47
C ARG A 272 2.76 33.65 21.18
N ASP A 273 1.78 33.79 20.30
CA ASP A 273 1.75 33.05 19.03
C ASP A 273 2.92 33.48 18.13
N THR A 274 3.34 34.75 18.20
CA THR A 274 4.59 35.22 17.56
C THR A 274 5.84 34.60 18.19
N ILE A 275 5.90 34.47 19.53
CA ILE A 275 7.01 33.81 20.23
C ILE A 275 7.10 32.33 19.84
N ASP A 276 5.98 31.64 19.76
CA ASP A 276 5.87 30.25 19.30
C ASP A 276 6.48 30.11 17.90
N GLU A 277 6.02 30.93 16.93
CA GLU A 277 6.59 30.98 15.58
C GLU A 277 8.11 31.30 15.58
N LEU A 278 8.59 32.18 16.46
CA LEU A 278 10.03 32.48 16.55
C LEU A 278 10.84 31.27 17.03
N LEU A 279 10.33 30.53 18.02
CA LEU A 279 10.99 29.33 18.56
C LEU A 279 10.97 28.18 17.56
N GLU A 280 9.89 28.01 16.79
CA GLU A 280 9.80 27.02 15.71
C GLU A 280 10.71 27.36 14.52
N ASN A 281 11.00 28.65 14.29
CA ASN A 281 11.83 29.10 13.18
C ASN A 281 13.33 29.23 13.51
N ASP A 282 13.71 29.17 14.78
CA ASP A 282 15.10 29.26 15.22
C ASP A 282 15.34 28.35 16.43
N PHE A 283 15.92 27.17 16.21
CA PHE A 283 16.23 26.19 17.25
C PHE A 283 17.55 26.46 18.00
N SER A 284 18.18 27.63 17.84
CA SER A 284 19.39 28.00 18.59
C SER A 284 19.15 28.11 20.10
N TRP A 285 17.90 28.26 20.52
CA TRP A 285 17.52 28.30 21.94
C TRP A 285 17.83 27.01 22.70
N ILE A 286 17.87 25.85 22.02
CA ILE A 286 18.19 24.55 22.65
C ILE A 286 19.54 24.63 23.38
N ASN A 287 20.50 25.33 22.78
CA ASN A 287 21.88 25.38 23.26
C ASN A 287 22.20 26.68 23.98
N THR A 288 21.51 27.77 23.63
CA THR A 288 21.78 29.11 24.19
C THR A 288 20.95 29.42 25.42
N ASP A 289 19.84 28.68 25.66
CA ASP A 289 18.85 28.94 26.71
C ASP A 289 18.22 30.35 26.61
N LYS A 290 18.16 30.90 25.40
CA LYS A 290 17.79 32.29 25.13
C LYS A 290 16.78 32.42 24.00
N LEU A 291 15.86 33.36 24.16
CA LEU A 291 14.97 33.89 23.13
C LEU A 291 14.98 35.42 23.20
N GLU A 292 15.11 36.11 22.06
CA GLU A 292 14.95 37.56 21.99
C GLU A 292 13.59 37.94 21.38
N TYR A 293 12.80 38.72 22.10
CA TYR A 293 11.53 39.24 21.61
C TYR A 293 11.24 40.65 22.18
N ASN A 294 10.83 41.58 21.32
CA ASN A 294 10.53 42.98 21.69
C ASN A 294 11.67 43.68 22.48
N ASN A 295 12.93 43.49 22.08
CA ASN A 295 14.15 43.98 22.75
C ASN A 295 14.31 43.49 24.21
N LYS A 296 13.68 42.36 24.56
CA LYS A 296 13.85 41.66 25.83
C LYS A 296 14.42 40.28 25.55
N GLU A 297 15.47 39.93 26.28
CA GLU A 297 16.01 38.56 26.33
C GLU A 297 15.21 37.77 27.38
N TYR A 298 14.70 36.62 26.97
CA TYR A 298 14.09 35.62 27.83
C TYR A 298 15.07 34.48 27.99
N LYS A 299 15.48 34.23 29.24
CA LYS A 299 16.19 33.00 29.59
C LYS A 299 15.16 31.89 29.78
N ILE A 300 15.14 30.90 28.91
CA ILE A 300 14.01 29.96 28.79
C ILE A 300 13.86 29.09 30.03
N SER A 301 14.98 28.61 30.58
CA SER A 301 15.04 27.79 31.80
C SER A 301 14.46 28.47 33.04
N ASP A 302 14.28 29.80 33.03
CA ASP A 302 13.59 30.52 34.09
C ASP A 302 12.05 30.32 34.03
N TYR A 303 11.51 29.84 32.90
CA TYR A 303 10.07 29.63 32.66
C TYR A 303 9.69 28.17 32.47
N TYR A 304 10.56 27.35 31.87
CA TYR A 304 10.26 25.99 31.46
C TYR A 304 11.53 25.12 31.42
N GLU A 305 11.46 23.91 31.97
CA GLU A 305 12.51 22.89 31.83
C GLU A 305 12.26 22.12 30.54
N TYR A 306 13.19 22.22 29.59
CA TYR A 306 13.05 21.64 28.26
C TYR A 306 14.12 20.60 27.97
N ASN A 307 13.85 19.75 26.97
CA ASN A 307 14.79 18.75 26.51
C ASN A 307 15.97 19.38 25.74
N THR A 308 17.21 19.04 26.12
CA THR A 308 18.43 19.44 25.39
C THR A 308 19.09 18.29 24.64
N ASN A 309 18.52 17.08 24.70
CA ASN A 309 19.08 15.89 24.08
C ASN A 309 18.71 15.80 22.60
N ILE A 310 19.58 16.32 21.74
CA ILE A 310 19.44 16.32 20.27
C ILE A 310 19.63 14.94 19.63
N LYS A 311 19.57 13.83 20.38
CA LYS A 311 19.74 12.47 19.82
C LYS A 311 18.47 11.89 19.20
N GLY A 312 17.35 12.61 19.22
CA GLY A 312 16.07 12.14 18.73
C GLY A 312 15.09 13.28 18.42
N GLY A 313 13.90 12.90 18.01
CA GLY A 313 12.85 13.82 17.57
C GLY A 313 12.98 14.26 16.12
N TYR A 314 13.49 13.37 15.26
CA TYR A 314 13.69 13.66 13.85
C TYR A 314 12.79 12.81 12.95
N LEU A 315 12.12 13.46 12.01
CA LEU A 315 11.47 12.82 10.87
C LEU A 315 12.26 13.15 9.61
N PHE A 316 12.64 12.13 8.85
CA PHE A 316 13.47 12.23 7.67
C PHE A 316 12.71 11.81 6.40
N GLU A 317 13.00 12.46 5.28
CA GLU A 317 12.68 11.96 3.93
C GLU A 317 13.98 11.73 3.14
N LEU A 318 14.19 10.49 2.69
CA LEU A 318 15.31 10.11 1.82
C LEU A 318 14.91 10.27 0.35
N SER A 319 15.53 11.20 -0.36
CA SER A 319 15.18 11.52 -1.75
C SER A 319 16.41 11.57 -2.63
N MET A 320 16.31 11.13 -3.89
CA MET A 320 17.26 11.50 -4.92
C MET A 320 17.07 12.97 -5.27
N PHE A 321 18.17 13.70 -5.50
CA PHE A 321 18.06 15.05 -6.06
C PHE A 321 17.62 14.98 -7.51
N ASN A 322 16.50 15.62 -7.83
CA ASN A 322 15.99 15.75 -9.19
C ASN A 322 15.74 17.22 -9.53
N PRO A 323 16.59 17.87 -10.35
CA PRO A 323 16.49 19.29 -10.66
C PRO A 323 15.21 19.68 -11.41
N ARG A 324 14.44 18.70 -11.91
CA ARG A 324 13.15 18.93 -12.56
C ARG A 324 12.00 19.08 -11.56
N TYR A 325 12.15 18.61 -10.32
CA TYR A 325 11.08 18.50 -9.34
C TYR A 325 11.45 19.02 -7.94
N ASP A 326 12.75 19.10 -7.62
CA ASP A 326 13.27 19.66 -6.38
C ASP A 326 13.55 21.16 -6.57
N LEU A 327 12.53 21.87 -7.07
CA LEU A 327 12.54 23.32 -7.27
C LEU A 327 12.01 24.08 -6.05
N ASP A 328 11.61 23.37 -4.99
CA ASP A 328 11.02 23.94 -3.77
C ASP A 328 12.10 24.01 -2.66
N ASN A 329 12.20 25.16 -1.97
CA ASN A 329 13.14 25.44 -0.88
C ASN A 329 12.93 24.42 0.25
N VAL A 330 13.84 23.45 0.39
CA VAL A 330 13.90 22.61 1.60
C VAL A 330 14.94 23.22 2.50
N GLU A 331 14.52 23.68 3.68
CA GLU A 331 15.37 24.39 4.63
C GLU A 331 16.42 23.46 5.23
N SER A 332 15.96 22.38 5.88
CA SER A 332 16.84 21.42 6.55
C SER A 332 17.15 20.21 5.67
N VAL A 333 18.27 20.28 4.96
CA VAL A 333 18.72 19.20 4.06
C VAL A 333 20.23 19.07 4.01
N PHE A 334 20.72 17.84 3.89
CA PHE A 334 22.12 17.56 3.61
C PHE A 334 22.31 16.38 2.66
N LYS A 335 23.56 16.19 2.23
CA LYS A 335 24.01 14.97 1.56
C LYS A 335 25.04 14.29 2.45
N THR A 336 24.92 12.98 2.55
CA THR A 336 25.92 12.13 3.19
C THR A 336 27.19 12.03 2.32
N ASN A 337 28.26 11.46 2.87
CA ASN A 337 29.52 11.23 2.16
C ASN A 337 29.37 10.28 0.97
N ARG A 338 28.35 9.42 0.93
CA ARG A 338 28.05 8.54 -0.20
C ARG A 338 27.03 9.12 -1.19
N GLY A 339 26.52 10.31 -0.92
CA GLY A 339 25.69 11.08 -1.84
C GLY A 339 24.19 10.98 -1.61
N MET A 340 23.74 10.17 -0.64
CA MET A 340 22.34 10.10 -0.25
C MET A 340 21.89 11.47 0.27
N ARG A 341 20.80 12.00 -0.29
CA ARG A 341 20.21 13.25 0.18
C ARG A 341 19.15 12.95 1.23
N VAL A 342 19.37 13.53 2.41
CA VAL A 342 18.53 13.39 3.60
C VAL A 342 17.88 14.74 3.87
N ILE A 343 16.55 14.77 3.85
CA ILE A 343 15.75 15.90 4.29
C ILE A 343 15.37 15.66 5.75
N VAL A 344 15.57 16.66 6.60
CA VAL A 344 14.98 16.69 7.95
C VAL A 344 13.63 17.39 7.79
N ASP A 345 12.56 16.60 7.68
CA ASP A 345 11.19 17.13 7.52
C ASP A 345 10.69 17.70 8.85
N LYS A 346 11.03 17.04 9.97
CA LYS A 346 10.81 17.56 11.31
C LYS A 346 12.06 17.40 12.18
N PRO A 347 12.44 18.44 12.96
CA PRO A 347 11.89 19.80 12.89
C PRO A 347 12.31 20.49 11.58
N GLU A 348 11.38 21.25 10.97
CA GLU A 348 11.56 21.81 9.63
C GLU A 348 12.75 22.78 9.56
N MET A 349 12.97 23.52 10.64
CA MET A 349 14.02 24.55 10.76
C MET A 349 15.25 24.07 11.56
N ALA A 350 15.50 22.76 11.64
CA ALA A 350 16.72 22.20 12.25
C ALA A 350 18.02 22.87 11.76
N VAL A 351 18.05 23.38 10.52
CA VAL A 351 19.17 24.13 9.92
C VAL A 351 19.63 25.35 10.72
N THR A 352 18.79 25.88 11.59
CA THR A 352 19.13 27.01 12.48
C THR A 352 19.95 26.61 13.71
N ASN A 353 20.11 25.29 13.95
CA ASN A 353 20.96 24.75 15.00
C ASN A 353 22.08 23.87 14.41
N ASP A 354 23.31 24.38 14.44
CA ASP A 354 24.50 23.71 13.90
C ASP A 354 24.79 22.36 14.58
N GLU A 355 24.49 22.22 15.87
CA GLU A 355 24.73 20.96 16.60
C GLU A 355 23.74 19.88 16.18
N MET A 356 22.46 20.22 16.02
CA MET A 356 21.44 19.29 15.49
C MET A 356 21.84 18.80 14.10
N MET A 357 22.19 19.72 13.19
CA MET A 357 22.57 19.36 11.82
C MET A 357 23.88 18.57 11.75
N SER A 358 24.87 18.90 12.59
CA SER A 358 26.12 18.17 12.67
C SER A 358 25.91 16.75 13.21
N PHE A 359 25.06 16.61 14.23
CA PHE A 359 24.70 15.31 14.80
C PHE A 359 24.06 14.40 13.75
N VAL A 360 22.95 14.83 13.12
CA VAL A 360 22.24 13.97 12.16
C VAL A 360 23.10 13.65 10.93
N ARG A 361 23.89 14.61 10.44
CA ARG A 361 24.82 14.36 9.33
C ARG A 361 25.84 13.29 9.70
N LYS A 362 26.52 13.44 10.84
CA LYS A 362 27.51 12.47 11.30
C LYS A 362 26.88 11.10 11.52
N TYR A 363 25.69 11.05 12.12
CA TYR A 363 24.99 9.79 12.37
C TYR A 363 24.71 9.02 11.07
N TRP A 364 24.20 9.70 10.04
CA TRP A 364 23.97 9.09 8.73
C TRP A 364 25.27 8.73 8.01
N ASP A 365 26.32 9.56 8.10
CA ASP A 365 27.64 9.25 7.52
C ASP A 365 28.28 8.02 8.18
N ASP A 366 28.18 7.90 9.50
CA ASP A 366 28.70 6.77 10.28
C ASP A 366 27.93 5.48 9.97
N PHE A 367 26.59 5.57 9.83
CA PHE A 367 25.75 4.46 9.41
C PHE A 367 26.09 4.00 8.00
N GLU A 368 26.24 4.92 7.04
CA GLU A 368 26.65 4.56 5.68
C GLU A 368 28.06 3.96 5.65
N GLU A 369 29.01 4.49 6.42
CA GLU A 369 30.35 3.91 6.50
C GLU A 369 30.31 2.45 6.97
N ALA A 370 29.50 2.16 8.00
CA ALA A 370 29.28 0.80 8.49
C ALA A 370 28.62 -0.08 7.42
N TYR A 371 27.51 0.40 6.84
CA TYR A 371 26.72 -0.30 5.82
C TYR A 371 27.52 -0.66 4.55
N TYR A 372 28.48 0.18 4.14
CA TYR A 372 29.32 -0.06 2.96
C TYR A 372 30.58 -0.90 3.24
N SER A 373 30.86 -1.23 4.50
CA SER A 373 32.02 -2.03 4.87
C SER A 373 31.78 -3.52 4.60
N VAL A 374 32.85 -4.30 4.54
CA VAL A 374 32.78 -5.75 4.27
C VAL A 374 32.20 -6.54 5.45
N ASP A 375 32.40 -6.04 6.67
CA ASP A 375 31.98 -6.67 7.93
C ASP A 375 30.83 -5.93 8.61
N GLY A 376 30.31 -4.87 8.00
CA GLY A 376 29.23 -4.06 8.55
C GLY A 376 29.66 -3.07 9.63
N TYR A 377 30.97 -2.90 9.89
CA TYR A 377 31.53 -2.00 10.91
C TYR A 377 32.16 -0.74 10.33
N ASN A 378 31.87 0.41 10.95
CA ASN A 378 32.58 1.65 10.64
C ASN A 378 33.90 1.77 11.42
N LYS A 379 34.64 2.86 11.18
CA LYS A 379 35.94 3.10 11.85
C LYS A 379 35.85 3.30 13.36
N GLU A 380 34.67 3.66 13.86
CA GLU A 380 34.40 3.80 15.30
C GLU A 380 34.08 2.44 15.96
N GLY A 381 34.10 1.34 15.20
CA GLY A 381 33.85 0.00 15.72
C GLY A 381 32.37 -0.27 16.00
N LYS A 382 31.45 0.47 15.37
CA LYS A 382 30.00 0.26 15.51
C LYS A 382 29.42 -0.37 14.24
N HIS A 383 28.63 -1.41 14.43
CA HIS A 383 27.95 -2.12 13.34
C HIS A 383 26.72 -1.34 12.86
N TYR A 384 26.34 -1.48 11.58
CA TYR A 384 25.19 -0.77 11.00
C TYR A 384 23.88 -1.06 11.77
N SER A 385 23.70 -2.28 12.29
CA SER A 385 22.52 -2.68 13.08
C SER A 385 22.40 -1.97 14.43
N GLN A 386 23.44 -1.26 14.86
CA GLN A 386 23.41 -0.46 16.08
C GLN A 386 23.00 1.01 15.81
N TYR A 387 22.77 1.38 14.54
CA TYR A 387 22.27 2.70 14.14
C TYR A 387 20.79 2.69 13.73
N VAL A 388 20.24 1.51 13.48
CA VAL A 388 18.91 1.34 12.92
C VAL A 388 18.17 0.27 13.71
N ASP A 389 16.85 0.41 13.78
CA ASP A 389 16.00 -0.69 14.20
C ASP A 389 15.91 -1.72 13.07
N MET A 390 16.51 -2.90 13.28
CA MET A 390 16.61 -3.94 12.26
C MET A 390 15.26 -4.49 11.83
N ASP A 391 14.28 -4.51 12.72
CA ASP A 391 12.91 -4.97 12.42
C ASP A 391 12.24 -4.07 11.38
N SER A 392 12.19 -2.77 11.65
CA SER A 392 11.62 -1.78 10.74
C SER A 392 12.38 -1.71 9.43
N LEU A 393 13.72 -1.76 9.45
CA LEU A 393 14.56 -1.78 8.24
C LEU A 393 14.19 -2.96 7.32
N VAL A 394 14.19 -4.18 7.86
CA VAL A 394 13.90 -5.40 7.09
C VAL A 394 12.46 -5.40 6.60
N ARG A 395 11.50 -5.06 7.46
CA ARG A 395 10.07 -5.06 7.13
C ARG A 395 9.74 -4.00 6.08
N TYR A 396 10.31 -2.81 6.19
CA TYR A 396 10.13 -1.73 5.22
C TYR A 396 10.66 -2.16 3.85
N TRP A 397 11.90 -2.66 3.79
CA TRP A 397 12.48 -3.19 2.55
C TRP A 397 11.62 -4.31 1.95
N LEU A 398 11.17 -5.25 2.78
CA LEU A 398 10.38 -6.39 2.34
C LEU A 398 9.01 -5.95 1.80
N LEU A 399 8.37 -4.94 2.39
CA LEU A 399 7.12 -4.37 1.87
C LEU A 399 7.32 -3.78 0.46
N GLU A 400 8.40 -3.03 0.27
CA GLU A 400 8.74 -2.40 -1.00
C GLU A 400 9.06 -3.45 -2.07
N GLU A 401 9.70 -4.57 -1.67
CA GLU A 401 9.86 -5.73 -2.55
C GLU A 401 8.54 -6.47 -2.79
N ILE A 402 7.66 -6.66 -1.80
CA ILE A 402 6.34 -7.29 -2.02
C ILE A 402 5.49 -6.46 -2.97
N SER A 403 5.51 -5.14 -2.83
CA SER A 403 4.77 -4.22 -3.70
C SER A 403 5.45 -4.09 -5.06
N GLY A 404 6.78 -4.22 -5.14
CA GLY A 404 7.54 -3.87 -6.32
C GLY A 404 7.35 -2.40 -6.67
N ASN A 405 7.51 -1.51 -5.70
CA ASN A 405 7.36 -0.07 -5.88
C ASN A 405 8.65 0.56 -6.40
N THR A 406 8.64 1.00 -7.67
CA THR A 406 9.83 1.64 -8.30
C THR A 406 10.09 3.03 -7.78
N ASP A 407 9.11 3.68 -7.18
CA ASP A 407 9.28 5.07 -6.74
C ASP A 407 10.13 5.18 -5.47
N MET A 408 10.26 4.09 -4.70
CA MET A 408 11.21 3.96 -3.57
C MET A 408 12.64 4.32 -3.98
N ALA A 409 13.02 4.05 -5.24
CA ALA A 409 14.35 4.38 -5.72
C ALA A 409 14.68 5.88 -5.66
N ALA A 410 13.64 6.73 -5.71
CA ALA A 410 13.81 8.16 -5.91
C ALA A 410 13.30 9.02 -4.75
N ARG A 411 12.24 8.64 -4.03
CA ARG A 411 11.50 9.53 -3.10
C ARG A 411 10.51 8.76 -2.21
N SER A 412 9.79 9.48 -1.34
CA SER A 412 8.74 8.92 -0.46
C SER A 412 9.23 7.85 0.51
N ARG A 413 10.53 7.84 0.79
CA ARG A 413 11.19 6.98 1.78
C ARG A 413 11.30 7.76 3.08
N TRP A 414 10.46 7.42 4.03
CA TRP A 414 10.49 8.05 5.33
C TRP A 414 11.30 7.22 6.32
N CYS A 415 11.98 7.92 7.22
CA CYS A 415 12.60 7.33 8.41
C CYS A 415 12.35 8.26 9.59
N TYR A 416 12.41 7.76 10.81
CA TYR A 416 12.34 8.61 12.00
C TYR A 416 13.34 8.14 13.06
N MET A 417 13.70 9.04 13.96
CA MET A 417 14.57 8.75 15.10
C MET A 417 13.96 9.37 16.34
N ASP A 418 13.71 8.54 17.35
CA ASP A 418 13.28 8.99 18.66
C ASP A 418 14.46 9.07 19.65
N THR A 419 14.18 9.38 20.90
CA THR A 419 15.16 9.57 21.97
C THR A 419 15.96 8.31 22.35
N ASP A 420 15.58 7.13 21.86
CA ASP A 420 16.37 5.91 21.97
C ASP A 420 17.63 5.91 21.06
N GLY A 421 17.66 6.82 20.09
CA GLY A 421 18.80 7.04 19.21
C GLY A 421 18.96 5.98 18.13
N LEU A 422 17.90 5.29 17.71
CA LEU A 422 17.87 4.42 16.51
C LEU A 422 17.08 5.07 15.38
N ILE A 423 17.49 4.82 14.14
CA ILE A 423 16.67 5.14 12.96
C ILE A 423 15.69 4.00 12.71
N TYR A 424 14.41 4.33 12.66
CA TYR A 424 13.32 3.45 12.25
C TYR A 424 12.90 3.75 10.81
N PHE A 425 12.61 2.71 10.04
CA PHE A 425 12.14 2.86 8.66
C PHE A 425 10.62 2.95 8.59
N GLY A 426 10.13 3.94 7.85
CA GLY A 426 8.74 4.36 7.80
C GLY A 426 8.57 5.83 8.24
N PRO A 427 7.34 6.37 8.21
CA PRO A 427 6.11 5.69 7.85
C PRO A 427 6.01 5.27 6.38
N VAL A 428 5.23 4.22 6.13
CA VAL A 428 4.93 3.75 4.77
C VAL A 428 4.06 4.76 4.02
N TRP A 429 4.47 5.11 2.79
CA TRP A 429 3.78 6.11 1.96
C TRP A 429 3.89 5.80 0.47
N ASP A 430 2.95 6.30 -0.34
CA ASP A 430 3.03 6.38 -1.81
C ASP A 430 3.34 5.07 -2.58
N HIS A 431 2.38 4.13 -2.56
CA HIS A 431 2.45 2.83 -3.22
C HIS A 431 1.54 2.70 -4.46
N ASP A 432 0.98 3.81 -4.96
CA ASP A 432 0.09 3.81 -6.13
C ASP A 432 0.81 3.40 -7.44
N TYR A 433 2.13 3.59 -7.47
CA TYR A 433 3.00 3.13 -8.54
C TYR A 433 3.50 1.67 -8.38
N GLY A 434 3.17 1.01 -7.27
CA GLY A 434 3.49 -0.40 -7.01
C GLY A 434 2.56 -1.41 -7.67
N PHE A 435 2.71 -2.67 -7.26
CA PHE A 435 1.91 -3.85 -7.60
C PHE A 435 1.72 -4.09 -9.10
N GLY A 436 2.82 -3.98 -9.85
CA GLY A 436 2.87 -4.33 -11.27
C GLY A 436 2.35 -3.25 -12.21
N THR A 437 2.34 -1.97 -11.80
CA THR A 437 2.16 -0.82 -12.71
C THR A 437 3.08 -0.93 -13.93
N ASN A 438 4.34 -1.30 -13.71
CA ASN A 438 5.34 -1.46 -14.77
C ASN A 438 5.44 -2.89 -15.33
N GLY A 439 4.53 -3.80 -14.94
CA GLY A 439 4.49 -5.19 -15.44
C GLY A 439 5.67 -6.06 -15.03
N ASP A 440 6.42 -5.62 -14.02
CA ASP A 440 7.75 -6.14 -13.72
C ASP A 440 7.77 -7.22 -12.64
N ILE A 441 8.50 -8.30 -12.90
CA ILE A 441 8.78 -9.42 -11.99
C ILE A 441 10.31 -9.57 -11.91
N GLY A 442 10.85 -9.95 -10.75
CA GLY A 442 12.28 -10.03 -10.48
C GLY A 442 12.77 -8.94 -9.53
N TRP A 443 14.04 -9.02 -9.10
CA TRP A 443 14.70 -7.95 -8.36
C TRP A 443 14.87 -6.74 -9.26
N LYS A 444 13.86 -5.88 -9.29
CA LYS A 444 13.87 -4.64 -10.05
C LYS A 444 14.05 -3.41 -9.16
N TYR A 445 14.00 -3.60 -7.85
CA TYR A 445 13.71 -2.55 -6.86
C TYR A 445 14.76 -2.35 -5.78
N THR A 446 15.87 -3.07 -5.86
CA THR A 446 17.13 -2.44 -5.51
C THR A 446 17.53 -1.56 -6.71
N PRO A 447 17.59 -0.24 -6.58
CA PRO A 447 18.42 0.58 -7.46
C PRO A 447 19.90 0.24 -7.27
N VAL A 448 20.31 -1.02 -7.46
CA VAL A 448 21.72 -1.49 -7.40
C VAL A 448 22.57 -0.72 -8.43
N LYS A 449 21.92 -0.17 -9.46
CA LYS A 449 22.52 0.66 -10.51
C LYS A 449 22.50 2.18 -10.22
N MET A 450 21.88 2.64 -9.13
CA MET A 450 21.88 4.05 -8.75
C MET A 450 22.73 4.22 -7.49
N ASN A 451 23.52 5.29 -7.43
CA ASN A 451 24.46 5.50 -6.33
C ASN A 451 23.78 5.85 -4.99
N ASP A 452 22.49 6.21 -5.00
CA ASP A 452 21.74 6.74 -3.83
C ASP A 452 20.81 5.67 -3.19
N ASN A 453 21.12 4.38 -3.33
CA ASN A 453 20.30 3.27 -2.83
C ASN A 453 20.82 2.69 -1.51
N LEU A 454 19.99 2.76 -0.47
CA LEU A 454 20.32 2.29 0.87
C LEU A 454 20.20 0.77 1.07
N PHE A 455 19.51 0.03 0.20
CA PHE A 455 19.33 -1.43 0.39
C PHE A 455 20.26 -2.27 -0.48
N LYS A 456 21.16 -1.62 -1.21
CA LYS A 456 22.03 -2.27 -2.19
C LYS A 456 23.02 -3.23 -1.54
N GLU A 457 23.64 -2.84 -0.44
CA GLU A 457 24.68 -3.63 0.23
C GLU A 457 24.07 -4.57 1.29
N LEU A 458 22.91 -4.24 1.87
CA LEU A 458 22.23 -5.07 2.87
C LEU A 458 21.82 -6.44 2.33
N VAL A 459 21.49 -6.54 1.05
CA VAL A 459 21.12 -7.83 0.44
C VAL A 459 22.31 -8.75 0.19
N ASP A 460 23.54 -8.32 0.47
CA ASP A 460 24.72 -9.19 0.52
C ASP A 460 25.01 -9.67 1.96
N ASP A 461 24.41 -9.04 2.98
CA ASP A 461 24.63 -9.43 4.38
C ASP A 461 23.77 -10.65 4.77
N PRO A 462 24.37 -11.78 5.22
CA PRO A 462 23.60 -12.95 5.61
C PRO A 462 22.62 -12.70 6.75
N TYR A 463 22.96 -11.84 7.72
CA TYR A 463 22.08 -11.58 8.85
C TYR A 463 20.78 -10.88 8.41
N PHE A 464 20.91 -9.80 7.64
CA PHE A 464 19.78 -9.11 7.02
C PHE A 464 18.90 -10.05 6.19
N LEU A 465 19.51 -10.88 5.34
CA LEU A 465 18.79 -11.78 4.43
C LEU A 465 18.00 -12.88 5.14
N ILE A 466 18.60 -13.51 6.14
CA ILE A 466 17.91 -14.54 6.92
C ILE A 466 16.74 -13.92 7.68
N LYS A 467 16.94 -12.74 8.27
CA LYS A 467 15.85 -12.00 8.91
C LYS A 467 14.73 -11.65 7.92
N ALA A 468 15.07 -11.25 6.70
CA ALA A 468 14.09 -10.98 5.66
C ALA A 468 13.31 -12.23 5.21
N GLN A 469 13.98 -13.38 5.14
CA GLN A 469 13.33 -14.67 4.86
C GLN A 469 12.29 -15.02 5.93
N GLU A 470 12.63 -14.86 7.20
CA GLU A 470 11.72 -15.09 8.31
C GLU A 470 10.50 -14.17 8.26
N GLU A 471 10.72 -12.87 8.10
CA GLU A 471 9.63 -11.89 8.02
C GLU A 471 8.73 -12.14 6.80
N TYR A 472 9.27 -12.59 5.66
CA TYR A 472 8.50 -12.99 4.49
C TYR A 472 7.53 -14.13 4.80
N TRP A 473 8.02 -15.20 5.43
CA TRP A 473 7.18 -16.34 5.76
C TRP A 473 6.19 -16.04 6.90
N LYS A 474 6.51 -15.11 7.81
CA LYS A 474 5.56 -14.58 8.81
C LYS A 474 4.38 -13.85 8.15
N ILE A 475 4.62 -13.02 7.13
CA ILE A 475 3.55 -12.24 6.46
C ILE A 475 2.80 -13.06 5.38
N ARG A 476 3.41 -14.10 4.83
CA ARG A 476 2.88 -14.87 3.69
C ARG A 476 1.46 -15.45 3.89
N PRO A 477 1.06 -15.97 5.08
CA PRO A 477 -0.31 -16.40 5.32
C PRO A 477 -1.35 -15.26 5.24
N TYR A 478 -0.98 -14.05 5.66
CA TYR A 478 -1.85 -12.88 5.52
C TYR A 478 -2.01 -12.49 4.04
N MET A 479 -0.93 -12.55 3.26
CA MET A 479 -0.99 -12.34 1.80
C MET A 479 -1.90 -13.34 1.09
N ASN A 480 -1.92 -14.61 1.55
CA ASN A 480 -2.90 -15.59 1.06
C ASN A 480 -4.34 -15.19 1.38
N LYS A 481 -4.61 -14.66 2.58
CA LYS A 481 -5.95 -14.18 2.96
C LYS A 481 -6.39 -12.99 2.11
N ILE A 482 -5.49 -12.05 1.83
CA ILE A 482 -5.74 -10.90 0.94
C ILE A 482 -6.22 -11.37 -0.45
N LEU A 483 -5.55 -12.39 -1.02
CA LEU A 483 -5.80 -12.88 -2.38
C LEU A 483 -6.80 -14.05 -2.46
N SER A 484 -7.30 -14.54 -1.34
CA SER A 484 -8.30 -15.61 -1.32
C SER A 484 -9.64 -15.15 -1.91
N SER A 485 -10.50 -16.11 -2.30
CA SER A 485 -11.88 -15.77 -2.69
C SER A 485 -12.62 -15.13 -1.52
N ASN A 486 -13.29 -14.02 -1.77
CA ASN A 486 -13.85 -13.12 -0.74
C ASN A 486 -12.80 -12.58 0.25
N GLY A 487 -11.52 -12.59 -0.14
CA GLY A 487 -10.43 -11.97 0.60
C GLY A 487 -10.46 -10.45 0.53
N LYS A 488 -9.57 -9.81 1.28
CA LYS A 488 -9.56 -8.35 1.48
C LYS A 488 -9.53 -7.56 0.16
N LEU A 489 -8.76 -8.03 -0.84
CA LEU A 489 -8.67 -7.35 -2.13
C LEU A 489 -10.00 -7.40 -2.92
N GLU A 490 -10.71 -8.53 -2.89
CA GLU A 490 -12.02 -8.67 -3.55
C GLU A 490 -13.11 -7.89 -2.81
N GLN A 491 -13.01 -7.79 -1.48
CA GLN A 491 -13.90 -6.96 -0.66
C GLN A 491 -13.75 -5.47 -1.02
N TYR A 492 -12.51 -4.96 -1.13
CA TYR A 492 -12.27 -3.60 -1.59
C TYR A 492 -12.76 -3.36 -3.02
N TYR A 493 -12.54 -4.31 -3.92
CA TYR A 493 -13.08 -4.22 -5.28
C TYR A 493 -14.61 -4.10 -5.30
N THR A 494 -15.28 -4.87 -4.44
CA THR A 494 -16.74 -4.87 -4.35
C THR A 494 -17.26 -3.58 -3.71
N TYR A 495 -16.60 -3.10 -2.65
CA TYR A 495 -16.97 -1.87 -1.95
C TYR A 495 -16.80 -0.62 -2.82
N LEU A 496 -15.81 -0.62 -3.72
CA LEU A 496 -15.53 0.49 -4.62
C LEU A 496 -16.18 0.33 -6.00
N TYR A 497 -17.01 -0.70 -6.24
CA TYR A 497 -17.43 -1.06 -7.58
C TYR A 497 -18.12 0.09 -8.34
N GLU A 498 -19.15 0.69 -7.75
CA GLU A 498 -19.90 1.76 -8.38
C GLU A 498 -19.06 3.05 -8.50
N SER A 499 -18.47 3.51 -7.39
CA SER A 499 -17.60 4.69 -7.33
C SER A 499 -16.39 4.60 -8.27
N GLY A 500 -15.74 3.44 -8.34
CA GLY A 500 -14.62 3.17 -9.25
C GLY A 500 -15.00 3.26 -10.72
N HIS A 501 -16.20 2.81 -11.08
CA HIS A 501 -16.76 2.98 -12.42
C HIS A 501 -17.10 4.45 -12.75
N ALA A 502 -17.71 5.18 -11.81
CA ALA A 502 -17.99 6.61 -11.97
C ALA A 502 -16.69 7.41 -12.10
N ASN A 503 -15.71 7.16 -11.24
CA ASN A 503 -14.38 7.75 -11.29
C ASN A 503 -13.67 7.45 -12.62
N SER A 504 -13.70 6.21 -13.10
CA SER A 504 -13.13 5.84 -14.41
C SER A 504 -13.83 6.55 -15.58
N SER A 505 -15.12 6.87 -15.45
CA SER A 505 -15.85 7.58 -16.51
C SER A 505 -15.45 9.06 -16.60
N LEU A 506 -15.03 9.65 -15.48
CA LEU A 506 -14.51 11.03 -15.43
C LEU A 506 -13.02 11.10 -15.78
N TRP A 507 -12.23 10.17 -15.24
CA TRP A 507 -10.76 10.28 -15.15
C TRP A 507 -10.00 9.11 -15.75
N GLY A 508 -10.69 8.09 -16.29
CA GLY A 508 -10.09 6.88 -16.81
C GLY A 508 -9.10 7.15 -17.95
N LYS A 509 -8.05 6.33 -18.00
CA LYS A 509 -6.92 6.50 -18.93
C LYS A 509 -6.80 5.33 -19.88
N ASP A 510 -6.46 4.18 -19.30
CA ASP A 510 -5.84 3.09 -20.04
C ASP A 510 -6.79 1.89 -20.11
N TYR A 511 -7.33 1.51 -18.96
CA TYR A 511 -7.98 0.21 -18.82
C TYR A 511 -9.31 0.24 -18.07
N GLY A 512 -9.52 1.27 -17.24
CA GLY A 512 -10.65 1.41 -16.34
C GLY A 512 -10.61 0.43 -15.15
N TYR A 513 -11.46 0.74 -14.16
CA TYR A 513 -11.52 0.12 -12.84
C TYR A 513 -11.40 -1.42 -12.81
N VAL A 514 -12.33 -2.12 -13.47
CA VAL A 514 -12.38 -3.61 -13.45
C VAL A 514 -11.09 -4.23 -14.00
N SER A 515 -10.57 -3.69 -15.10
CA SER A 515 -9.35 -4.22 -15.69
C SER A 515 -8.13 -3.94 -14.80
N ALA A 516 -8.12 -2.80 -14.10
CA ALA A 516 -7.06 -2.41 -13.18
C ALA A 516 -7.00 -3.33 -11.97
N TYR A 517 -8.15 -3.64 -11.37
CA TYR A 517 -8.25 -4.65 -10.32
C TYR A 517 -7.70 -6.03 -10.76
N VAL A 518 -8.11 -6.52 -11.95
CA VAL A 518 -7.62 -7.82 -12.45
C VAL A 518 -6.11 -7.82 -12.62
N ARG A 519 -5.52 -6.72 -13.12
CA ARG A 519 -4.05 -6.61 -13.23
C ARG A 519 -3.38 -6.56 -11.87
N LEU A 520 -3.91 -5.80 -10.91
CA LEU A 520 -3.40 -5.76 -9.53
C LEU A 520 -3.35 -7.17 -8.93
N TYR A 521 -4.46 -7.90 -8.96
CA TYR A 521 -4.55 -9.27 -8.45
C TYR A 521 -3.53 -10.22 -9.10
N GLU A 522 -3.45 -10.21 -10.44
CA GLU A 522 -2.51 -11.08 -11.17
C GLU A 522 -1.04 -10.70 -10.91
N SER A 523 -0.74 -9.42 -10.77
CA SER A 523 0.61 -8.94 -10.44
C SER A 523 1.03 -9.37 -9.04
N MET A 524 0.17 -9.18 -8.03
CA MET A 524 0.42 -9.63 -6.66
C MET A 524 0.67 -11.14 -6.62
N LYS A 525 -0.20 -11.93 -7.27
CA LYS A 525 -0.05 -13.39 -7.31
C LYS A 525 1.27 -13.84 -7.93
N LYS A 526 1.68 -13.22 -9.04
CA LYS A 526 2.96 -13.54 -9.70
C LYS A 526 4.15 -13.11 -8.85
N ARG A 527 4.06 -11.95 -8.19
CA ARG A 527 5.12 -11.43 -7.31
C ARG A 527 5.35 -12.36 -6.13
N LEU A 528 4.28 -12.77 -5.45
CA LEU A 528 4.37 -13.72 -4.34
C LEU A 528 4.90 -15.08 -4.78
N SER A 529 4.45 -15.62 -5.91
CA SER A 529 5.00 -16.88 -6.43
C SER A 529 6.48 -16.80 -6.76
N TRP A 530 6.98 -15.62 -7.16
CA TRP A 530 8.40 -15.42 -7.40
C TRP A 530 9.16 -15.32 -6.07
N LEU A 531 8.68 -14.52 -5.11
CA LEU A 531 9.25 -14.42 -3.76
C LEU A 531 9.24 -15.76 -3.01
N ASP A 532 8.21 -16.58 -3.18
CA ASP A 532 8.14 -17.95 -2.65
C ASP A 532 9.34 -18.79 -3.12
N GLY A 533 9.75 -18.63 -4.39
CA GLY A 533 10.92 -19.32 -4.94
C GLY A 533 12.25 -18.75 -4.43
N ILE A 534 12.32 -17.43 -4.20
CA ILE A 534 13.49 -16.77 -3.63
C ILE A 534 13.73 -17.24 -2.20
N PHE A 535 12.71 -17.08 -1.35
CA PHE A 535 12.80 -17.31 0.09
C PHE A 535 12.59 -18.77 0.48
N ASN A 536 12.53 -19.69 -0.48
CA ASN A 536 12.32 -21.12 -0.26
C ASN A 536 13.42 -21.74 0.63
N ASP A 537 14.68 -21.38 0.38
CA ASP A 537 15.83 -21.88 1.13
C ASP A 537 17.02 -20.93 0.98
N GLN A 538 18.03 -21.10 1.84
CA GLN A 538 19.19 -20.21 1.90
C GLN A 538 20.01 -20.22 0.61
N ASN A 539 20.10 -21.36 -0.08
CA ASN A 539 20.83 -21.44 -1.35
C ASN A 539 20.10 -20.64 -2.44
N SER A 540 18.77 -20.69 -2.45
CA SER A 540 17.93 -19.91 -3.37
C SER A 540 18.07 -18.41 -3.13
N ILE A 541 18.12 -17.98 -1.86
CA ILE A 541 18.36 -16.57 -1.50
C ILE A 541 19.72 -16.11 -2.02
N ILE A 542 20.79 -16.82 -1.65
CA ILE A 542 22.17 -16.49 -2.06
C ILE A 542 22.29 -16.47 -3.59
N ALA A 543 21.82 -17.53 -4.26
CA ALA A 543 21.88 -17.63 -5.71
C ALA A 543 21.08 -16.55 -6.43
N SER A 544 20.00 -16.06 -5.82
CA SER A 544 19.13 -15.06 -6.41
C SER A 544 19.58 -13.62 -6.17
N LEU A 545 20.47 -13.38 -5.21
CA LEU A 545 20.83 -12.03 -4.74
C LEU A 545 22.29 -11.62 -4.98
N HIS A 546 23.08 -12.44 -5.67
CA HIS A 546 24.42 -12.04 -6.15
C HIS A 546 24.34 -10.86 -7.13
N PHE A 547 24.37 -9.64 -6.60
CA PHE A 547 24.52 -8.44 -7.38
C PHE A 547 26.01 -8.17 -7.59
N ALA A 548 26.54 -8.57 -8.75
CA ALA A 548 27.92 -8.31 -9.15
C ALA A 548 28.35 -6.81 -9.14
N SER A 549 27.44 -5.89 -8.83
CA SER A 549 27.68 -4.45 -8.73
C SER A 549 27.61 -3.90 -7.31
N SER A 550 27.39 -4.70 -6.26
CA SER A 550 27.60 -4.26 -4.89
C SER A 550 29.07 -3.95 -4.63
N SER A 551 29.32 -3.20 -3.56
CA SER A 551 30.66 -2.80 -3.17
C SER A 551 31.46 -4.00 -2.66
N ASN A 552 30.80 -4.89 -1.91
CA ASN A 552 31.37 -6.13 -1.37
C ASN A 552 30.43 -7.32 -1.63
N PRO A 553 30.39 -7.88 -2.85
CA PRO A 553 29.49 -8.98 -3.18
C PRO A 553 29.79 -10.21 -2.33
N TYR A 554 28.79 -10.65 -1.56
CA TYR A 554 28.95 -11.79 -0.68
C TYR A 554 29.05 -13.08 -1.49
N THR A 555 30.03 -13.94 -1.18
CA THR A 555 30.22 -15.24 -1.84
C THR A 555 30.40 -16.33 -0.80
N LYS A 556 29.35 -17.14 -0.61
CA LYS A 556 29.40 -18.28 0.31
C LYS A 556 30.43 -19.31 -0.17
N SER A 557 31.44 -19.58 0.65
CA SER A 557 32.60 -20.42 0.32
C SER A 557 32.76 -21.58 1.30
N PRO A 558 31.77 -22.49 1.42
CA PRO A 558 31.76 -23.53 2.46
C PRO A 558 32.84 -24.60 2.27
N ASP A 559 33.34 -24.76 1.04
CA ASP A 559 34.42 -25.69 0.75
C ASP A 559 35.79 -25.17 1.24
N ILE A 560 35.91 -23.86 1.44
CA ILE A 560 37.14 -23.19 1.88
C ILE A 560 37.07 -22.90 3.38
N ILE A 561 36.03 -22.19 3.83
CA ILE A 561 35.75 -21.97 5.24
C ILE A 561 34.62 -22.92 5.64
N GLY A 562 34.97 -24.10 6.13
CA GLY A 562 34.01 -25.09 6.62
C GLY A 562 33.59 -24.79 8.06
N ILE A 563 32.28 -24.73 8.33
CA ILE A 563 31.72 -24.53 9.68
C ILE A 563 30.90 -25.77 10.03
N THR A 564 31.27 -26.46 11.09
CA THR A 564 30.56 -27.63 11.63
C THR A 564 29.89 -27.25 12.95
N LEU A 565 28.59 -27.50 13.08
CA LEU A 565 27.87 -27.37 14.35
C LEU A 565 27.95 -28.72 15.08
N GLU A 566 28.72 -28.81 16.15
CA GLU A 566 29.12 -30.09 16.77
C GLU A 566 28.01 -30.72 17.63
N ASN A 567 27.24 -29.89 18.33
CA ASN A 567 26.14 -30.34 19.18
C ASN A 567 24.75 -29.97 18.64
N ALA A 568 24.67 -29.30 17.50
CA ALA A 568 23.39 -29.03 16.86
C ALA A 568 22.89 -30.28 16.12
N VAL A 569 21.58 -30.48 16.14
CA VAL A 569 20.93 -31.53 15.35
C VAL A 569 20.29 -30.95 14.09
N ASP A 570 20.13 -31.77 13.05
CA ASP A 570 19.48 -31.36 11.81
C ASP A 570 18.07 -30.79 12.07
N ASP A 571 17.77 -29.63 11.47
CA ASP A 571 16.46 -29.01 11.55
C ASP A 571 15.42 -29.82 10.74
N ASN A 572 14.78 -30.75 11.44
CA ASN A 572 13.67 -31.55 10.93
C ASN A 572 12.30 -31.00 11.36
N GLN A 573 12.27 -29.85 12.05
CA GLN A 573 11.07 -29.25 12.62
C GLN A 573 10.65 -27.95 11.94
N GLY A 574 11.56 -27.29 11.22
CA GLY A 574 11.24 -26.18 10.34
C GLY A 574 10.26 -26.59 9.24
N GLU A 575 8.99 -26.18 9.38
CA GLU A 575 7.94 -26.50 8.40
C GLU A 575 8.12 -25.77 7.06
N ILE A 576 8.78 -24.59 7.09
CA ILE A 576 8.93 -23.71 5.92
C ILE A 576 10.40 -23.33 5.69
N ILE A 577 11.14 -22.93 6.73
CA ILE A 577 12.56 -22.61 6.67
C ILE A 577 13.32 -23.69 7.44
N LYS A 578 14.43 -24.17 6.90
CA LYS A 578 15.33 -25.09 7.61
C LYS A 578 16.63 -24.38 7.97
N ASN A 579 16.94 -24.38 9.25
CA ASN A 579 18.24 -23.97 9.76
C ASN A 579 19.31 -25.03 9.48
N ASN A 580 20.58 -24.67 9.56
CA ASN A 580 21.66 -25.65 9.46
C ASN A 580 21.70 -26.57 10.69
N GLY A 581 21.20 -26.12 11.83
CA GLY A 581 20.95 -26.97 12.98
C GLY A 581 20.02 -26.33 14.01
N VAL A 582 19.61 -27.12 15.01
CA VAL A 582 18.88 -26.65 16.18
C VAL A 582 19.55 -27.15 17.45
N ILE A 583 19.48 -26.33 18.51
CA ILE A 583 19.96 -26.66 19.87
C ILE A 583 18.86 -26.34 20.89
N LEU A 584 18.95 -26.92 22.08
CA LEU A 584 18.06 -26.52 23.17
C LEU A 584 18.39 -25.10 23.63
N ASP A 585 17.37 -24.34 24.04
CA ASP A 585 17.53 -22.94 24.46
C ASP A 585 18.40 -22.76 25.72
N ASP A 586 18.64 -23.83 26.47
CA ASP A 586 19.50 -23.85 27.65
C ASP A 586 20.94 -24.34 27.38
N GLU A 587 21.28 -24.68 26.14
CA GLU A 587 22.59 -25.18 25.72
C GLU A 587 23.46 -24.14 24.99
N ASP A 588 24.76 -24.21 25.24
CA ASP A 588 25.77 -23.47 24.45
C ASP A 588 25.95 -24.13 23.08
N LEU A 589 26.28 -23.34 22.05
CA LEU A 589 26.63 -23.87 20.74
C LEU A 589 28.12 -24.19 20.66
N ASN A 590 28.47 -25.44 20.39
CA ASN A 590 29.81 -25.86 20.04
C ASN A 590 29.95 -25.93 18.53
N LEU A 591 30.98 -25.29 17.98
CA LEU A 591 31.28 -25.30 16.56
C LEU A 591 32.77 -25.47 16.27
N THR A 592 33.05 -26.02 15.10
CA THR A 592 34.40 -26.22 14.58
C THR A 592 34.53 -25.51 13.24
N ILE A 593 35.55 -24.68 13.08
CA ILE A 593 35.86 -23.96 11.85
C ILE A 593 37.15 -24.51 11.24
N ASN A 594 37.10 -24.86 9.96
CA ASN A 594 38.23 -25.29 9.16
C ASN A 594 38.46 -24.32 8.01
N VAL A 595 39.72 -23.97 7.74
CA VAL A 595 40.12 -23.14 6.60
C VAL A 595 41.03 -23.97 5.70
N LYS A 596 40.69 -24.08 4.41
CA LYS A 596 41.37 -24.97 3.44
C LYS A 596 42.13 -24.21 2.35
N ASP A 597 42.61 -23.01 2.67
CA ASP A 597 43.43 -22.19 1.79
C ASP A 597 44.60 -21.57 2.55
N GLU A 598 45.64 -21.16 1.83
CA GLU A 598 46.87 -20.56 2.39
C GLU A 598 46.83 -19.01 2.39
N LEU A 599 45.83 -18.39 1.76
CA LEU A 599 45.71 -16.93 1.64
C LEU A 599 45.09 -16.31 2.89
N THR A 600 44.10 -16.98 3.45
CA THR A 600 43.49 -16.63 4.74
C THR A 600 44.52 -16.91 5.83
N THR A 601 44.80 -15.93 6.69
CA THR A 601 45.73 -16.06 7.83
C THR A 601 45.03 -15.79 9.17
N SER A 602 43.89 -15.13 9.14
CA SER A 602 43.00 -14.96 10.30
C SER A 602 41.53 -15.06 9.90
N ILE A 603 40.66 -15.29 10.88
CA ILE A 603 39.21 -15.23 10.71
C ILE A 603 38.58 -14.31 11.75
N LYS A 604 37.51 -13.63 11.37
CA LYS A 604 36.58 -12.97 12.29
C LYS A 604 35.22 -13.65 12.23
N ILE A 605 34.64 -13.81 13.41
CA ILE A 605 33.38 -14.51 13.64
C ILE A 605 32.36 -13.49 14.11
N TYR A 606 31.17 -13.54 13.54
CA TYR A 606 30.06 -12.65 13.82
C TYR A 606 28.82 -13.48 14.16
N ILE A 607 28.05 -13.02 15.15
CA ILE A 607 26.76 -13.59 15.54
C ILE A 607 25.71 -12.51 15.33
N ASN A 608 24.71 -12.79 14.50
CA ASN A 608 23.64 -11.85 14.15
C ASN A 608 24.19 -10.50 13.65
N GLY A 609 25.26 -10.57 12.84
CA GLY A 609 25.99 -9.41 12.30
C GLY A 609 26.97 -8.76 13.28
N LEU A 610 26.91 -9.07 14.58
CA LEU A 610 27.79 -8.47 15.58
C LEU A 610 29.08 -9.27 15.75
N PHE A 611 30.21 -8.57 15.78
CA PHE A 611 31.54 -9.10 16.03
C PHE A 611 31.57 -9.86 17.34
N TYR A 612 32.02 -11.10 17.27
CA TYR A 612 32.15 -11.99 18.41
C TYR A 612 33.61 -12.21 18.77
N LYS A 613 34.41 -12.67 17.79
CA LYS A 613 35.81 -13.06 18.05
C LYS A 613 36.65 -13.05 16.80
N GLU A 614 37.94 -12.72 16.97
CA GLU A 614 38.98 -12.91 15.97
C GLU A 614 39.93 -14.04 16.39
N GLN A 615 40.39 -14.83 15.42
CA GLN A 615 41.26 -15.98 15.65
C GLN A 615 42.28 -16.14 14.50
N SER A 616 43.56 -16.29 14.84
CA SER A 616 44.59 -16.69 13.86
C SER A 616 44.32 -18.12 13.38
N ASN A 617 44.58 -18.40 12.10
CA ASN A 617 44.45 -19.74 11.54
C ASN A 617 45.68 -20.64 11.72
N ASP A 618 46.67 -20.21 12.51
CA ASP A 618 47.86 -21.01 12.83
C ASP A 618 47.54 -22.37 13.49
N VAL A 619 46.34 -22.49 14.07
CA VAL A 619 45.83 -23.70 14.71
C VAL A 619 44.48 -24.06 14.09
N LEU A 620 44.46 -25.11 13.28
CA LEU A 620 43.24 -25.69 12.70
C LEU A 620 43.02 -27.13 13.18
N PRO A 621 41.76 -27.57 13.37
CA PRO A 621 40.56 -26.74 13.32
C PRO A 621 40.45 -25.76 14.51
N ILE A 622 39.74 -24.66 14.31
CA ILE A 622 39.37 -23.73 15.38
C ILE A 622 38.10 -24.26 16.05
N ALA A 623 38.21 -24.73 17.29
CA ALA A 623 37.07 -25.11 18.11
C ALA A 623 36.60 -23.90 18.95
N LEU A 624 35.29 -23.67 18.98
CA LEU A 624 34.66 -22.56 19.67
C LEU A 624 33.39 -23.03 20.38
N THR A 625 33.16 -22.48 21.57
CA THR A 625 31.88 -22.56 22.26
C THR A 625 31.29 -21.15 22.30
N VAL A 626 30.11 -20.98 21.72
CA VAL A 626 29.29 -19.77 21.80
C VAL A 626 28.29 -19.96 22.93
N PRO A 627 28.40 -19.18 24.02
CA PRO A 627 27.43 -19.21 25.11
C PRO A 627 26.01 -18.95 24.62
N LYS A 628 25.03 -19.63 25.22
CA LYS A 628 23.62 -19.44 24.83
C LYS A 628 23.12 -18.01 24.92
N GLU A 629 23.68 -17.20 25.83
CA GLU A 629 23.33 -15.78 25.98
C GLU A 629 23.77 -14.91 24.80
N ASP A 630 24.75 -15.36 24.01
CA ASP A 630 25.21 -14.65 22.81
C ASP A 630 24.35 -15.00 21.57
N LEU A 631 23.55 -16.07 21.66
CA LEU A 631 22.54 -16.45 20.67
C LEU A 631 21.26 -15.65 20.95
N THR A 632 21.22 -14.42 20.44
CA THR A 632 20.25 -13.40 20.81
C THR A 632 18.96 -13.39 19.98
N ALA A 633 18.84 -14.24 18.96
CA ALA A 633 17.60 -14.33 18.20
C ALA A 633 16.44 -14.85 19.06
N ASP A 634 15.21 -14.48 18.70
CA ASP A 634 14.02 -15.03 19.33
C ASP A 634 14.00 -16.56 19.23
N LYS A 635 13.28 -17.22 20.15
CA LYS A 635 13.05 -18.67 20.07
C LYS A 635 12.48 -19.07 18.71
N ASP A 636 12.94 -20.20 18.18
CA ASP A 636 12.65 -20.71 16.83
C ASP A 636 13.16 -19.84 15.65
N SER A 637 13.69 -18.63 15.90
CA SER A 637 14.36 -17.82 14.89
C SER A 637 15.84 -18.20 14.76
N ALA A 638 16.39 -17.95 13.58
CA ALA A 638 17.76 -18.25 13.23
C ALA A 638 18.72 -17.24 13.85
N ASN A 639 19.64 -17.74 14.67
CA ASN A 639 20.91 -17.07 14.90
C ASN A 639 21.81 -17.32 13.68
N VAL A 640 22.42 -16.25 13.16
CA VAL A 640 23.30 -16.30 11.98
C VAL A 640 24.75 -16.21 12.45
N ILE A 641 25.51 -17.28 12.25
CA ILE A 641 26.95 -17.33 12.51
C ILE A 641 27.69 -17.12 11.20
N SER A 642 28.30 -15.95 11.04
CA SER A 642 29.08 -15.57 9.87
C SER A 642 30.57 -15.60 10.17
N VAL A 643 31.37 -16.07 9.23
CA VAL A 643 32.83 -16.11 9.31
C VAL A 643 33.42 -15.44 8.08
N ILE A 644 34.29 -14.46 8.32
CA ILE A 644 35.04 -13.74 7.27
C ILE A 644 36.52 -14.03 7.49
N GLY A 645 37.18 -14.60 6.49
CA GLY A 645 38.62 -14.77 6.45
C GLY A 645 39.34 -13.50 6.01
N TYR A 646 40.54 -13.26 6.54
CA TYR A 646 41.41 -12.15 6.18
C TYR A 646 42.83 -12.63 5.91
N ASN A 647 43.53 -11.96 4.99
CA ASN A 647 44.96 -12.18 4.74
C ASN A 647 45.84 -11.29 5.64
N ASP A 648 47.18 -11.44 5.54
CA ASP A 648 48.15 -10.66 6.33
C ASP A 648 48.10 -9.14 6.07
N SER A 649 47.52 -8.71 4.95
CA SER A 649 47.30 -7.30 4.63
C SER A 649 46.00 -6.74 5.23
N GLY A 650 45.20 -7.58 5.90
CA GLY A 650 43.90 -7.21 6.45
C GLY A 650 42.77 -7.15 5.43
N GLU A 651 42.96 -7.72 4.23
CA GLU A 651 41.91 -7.78 3.20
C GLU A 651 41.08 -9.06 3.37
N ALA A 652 39.76 -8.93 3.22
CA ALA A 652 38.85 -10.07 3.28
C ALA A 652 39.12 -11.06 2.12
N THR A 653 39.15 -12.36 2.41
CA THR A 653 39.47 -13.43 1.46
C THR A 653 38.22 -14.22 1.07
N TYR A 654 37.69 -14.99 2.01
CA TYR A 654 36.54 -15.88 1.82
C TYR A 654 35.53 -15.68 2.94
N THR A 655 34.27 -15.99 2.64
CA THR A 655 33.17 -15.85 3.61
C THR A 655 32.35 -17.12 3.66
N ASN A 656 31.85 -17.49 4.84
CA ASN A 656 30.81 -18.50 4.99
C ASN A 656 29.87 -18.13 6.14
N PHE A 657 28.65 -18.66 6.11
CA PHE A 657 27.72 -18.53 7.23
C PHE A 657 26.91 -19.82 7.42
N VAL A 658 26.48 -20.04 8.65
CA VAL A 658 25.51 -21.07 9.04
C VAL A 658 24.45 -20.46 9.96
N THR A 659 23.34 -21.18 10.12
CA THR A 659 22.20 -20.77 10.93
C THR A 659 21.89 -21.83 11.98
N VAL A 660 21.58 -21.37 13.19
CA VAL A 660 21.14 -22.23 14.29
C VAL A 660 19.91 -21.63 14.95
N ALA A 661 18.90 -22.44 15.26
CA ALA A 661 17.78 -21.97 16.08
C ALA A 661 17.83 -22.57 17.48
N GLN A 662 17.43 -21.80 18.48
CA GLN A 662 17.21 -22.26 19.84
C GLN A 662 15.74 -22.66 20.01
N VAL A 663 15.52 -23.86 20.55
CA VAL A 663 14.19 -24.47 20.64
C VAL A 663 13.96 -25.04 22.04
N ASP A 664 12.71 -25.03 22.52
CA ASP A 664 12.36 -25.61 23.83
C ASP A 664 12.49 -27.14 23.84
N GLU A 665 12.22 -27.77 22.69
CA GLU A 665 12.31 -29.20 22.51
C GLU A 665 12.77 -29.55 21.09
N ILE A 666 13.67 -30.53 20.99
CA ILE A 666 14.08 -31.10 19.71
C ILE A 666 13.02 -32.10 19.28
N LYS A 667 12.25 -31.76 18.25
CA LYS A 667 11.25 -32.67 17.68
C LYS A 667 11.96 -33.73 16.86
N LYS A 668 11.85 -35.00 17.28
CA LYS A 668 12.35 -36.13 16.49
C LYS A 668 11.64 -36.13 15.14
N ALA A 669 12.42 -36.21 14.06
CA ALA A 669 11.88 -36.46 12.73
C ALA A 669 10.90 -37.65 12.81
N PRO A 670 9.70 -37.56 12.20
CA PRO A 670 8.80 -38.70 12.17
C PRO A 670 9.57 -39.89 11.59
N ILE A 671 9.62 -40.99 12.35
CA ILE A 671 10.24 -42.23 11.88
C ILE A 671 9.42 -42.68 10.68
N TYR A 672 9.90 -42.39 9.48
CA TYR A 672 9.34 -42.94 8.27
C TYR A 672 9.67 -44.43 8.27
N VAL A 673 8.73 -45.24 8.73
CA VAL A 673 8.76 -46.69 8.51
C VAL A 673 8.24 -46.92 7.09
N PRO A 674 9.10 -47.31 6.13
CA PRO A 674 8.63 -47.60 4.79
C PRO A 674 7.69 -48.81 4.89
N THR A 675 6.41 -48.60 4.61
CA THR A 675 5.51 -49.75 4.37
C THR A 675 5.89 -50.30 3.01
N ILE A 676 6.67 -51.39 2.98
CA ILE A 676 6.98 -52.13 1.76
C ILE A 676 5.67 -52.77 1.29
N ILE A 677 4.98 -52.13 0.35
CA ILE A 677 4.00 -52.79 -0.49
C ILE A 677 4.76 -53.25 -1.73
N SER A 678 5.05 -54.56 -1.79
CA SER A 678 5.57 -55.18 -3.00
C SER A 678 4.45 -55.29 -4.03
N THR A 679 4.49 -54.50 -5.09
CA THR A 679 3.90 -54.87 -6.37
C THR A 679 4.86 -54.50 -7.48
N GLN A 680 5.37 -55.54 -8.13
CA GLN A 680 6.23 -55.49 -9.29
C GLN A 680 5.50 -54.93 -10.53
N GLU A 681 6.27 -54.15 -11.30
CA GLU A 681 6.22 -53.93 -12.77
C GLU A 681 5.07 -53.06 -13.34
N THR A 682 5.26 -52.11 -14.27
CA THR A 682 6.42 -51.71 -15.10
C THR A 682 6.27 -50.24 -15.56
N THR A 683 7.42 -49.59 -15.76
CA THR A 683 7.73 -48.25 -16.30
C THR A 683 6.99 -47.88 -17.61
N THR A 684 6.71 -46.62 -18.00
CA THR A 684 7.64 -45.48 -18.22
C THR A 684 6.93 -44.13 -18.44
N GLN A 685 7.62 -43.06 -18.00
CA GLN A 685 7.71 -41.69 -18.56
C GLN A 685 6.52 -40.69 -18.51
N ALA A 686 6.64 -39.78 -17.53
CA ALA A 686 6.64 -38.31 -17.62
C ALA A 686 5.72 -37.60 -18.64
N ASP A 687 4.71 -36.90 -18.12
CA ASP A 687 4.59 -35.42 -18.19
C ASP A 687 3.17 -35.00 -17.79
N THR A 688 3.02 -34.41 -16.60
CA THR A 688 1.77 -33.74 -16.22
C THR A 688 2.08 -32.46 -15.47
N LYS A 689 1.92 -31.36 -16.21
CA LYS A 689 1.63 -30.03 -15.68
C LYS A 689 0.18 -30.03 -15.18
N GLU A 690 0.00 -29.96 -13.87
CA GLU A 690 -1.26 -29.51 -13.27
C GLU A 690 -1.28 -27.98 -13.23
N GLU A 691 -2.02 -27.37 -14.15
CA GLU A 691 -2.52 -26.01 -13.99
C GLU A 691 -3.91 -26.07 -13.35
N ASN A 692 -3.96 -25.62 -12.10
CA ASN A 692 -5.16 -25.34 -11.33
C ASN A 692 -6.08 -24.34 -12.07
N ASN A 693 -7.24 -24.82 -12.52
CA ASN A 693 -8.36 -23.95 -12.91
C ASN A 693 -9.04 -23.44 -11.65
N ILE A 694 -8.68 -22.24 -11.21
CA ILE A 694 -9.51 -21.45 -10.29
C ILE A 694 -10.66 -20.87 -11.12
N ALA A 695 -11.88 -21.25 -10.74
CA ALA A 695 -13.12 -20.71 -11.27
C ALA A 695 -13.35 -19.29 -10.75
N VAL A 696 -13.72 -18.38 -11.66
CA VAL A 696 -14.29 -17.07 -11.31
C VAL A 696 -15.76 -17.30 -10.94
N PRO A 697 -16.23 -16.92 -9.73
CA PRO A 697 -17.64 -17.04 -9.39
C PRO A 697 -18.44 -16.00 -10.17
N ALA A 698 -19.47 -16.47 -10.88
CA ALA A 698 -20.48 -15.62 -11.47
C ALA A 698 -21.46 -15.20 -10.36
N THR A 699 -21.68 -13.90 -10.27
CA THR A 699 -22.71 -13.24 -9.46
C THR A 699 -24.09 -13.85 -9.69
N THR A 700 -24.74 -14.22 -8.60
CA THR A 700 -26.09 -14.78 -8.51
C THR A 700 -27.13 -13.69 -8.77
N GLU A 701 -27.85 -13.76 -9.90
CA GLU A 701 -29.16 -13.14 -10.05
C GLU A 701 -30.24 -14.13 -9.58
N GLN A 702 -30.95 -13.71 -8.53
CA GLN A 702 -32.32 -14.06 -8.12
C GLN A 702 -32.82 -15.51 -8.30
N VAL A 703 -32.87 -16.22 -7.17
CA VAL A 703 -33.77 -17.35 -6.94
C VAL A 703 -35.17 -16.81 -6.66
N ILE A 704 -36.11 -17.11 -7.56
CA ILE A 704 -37.54 -17.18 -7.27
C ILE A 704 -37.78 -18.54 -6.60
N THR A 705 -38.42 -18.51 -5.44
CA THR A 705 -38.86 -19.68 -4.68
C THR A 705 -39.93 -20.47 -5.45
N SER A 706 -39.79 -21.80 -5.51
CA SER A 706 -40.89 -22.76 -5.47
C SER A 706 -40.36 -24.20 -5.35
N GLU A 707 -40.67 -24.78 -4.19
CA GLU A 707 -41.06 -26.17 -3.92
C GLU A 707 -40.19 -27.34 -4.43
N GLU A 708 -39.70 -28.10 -3.44
CA GLU A 708 -39.18 -29.46 -3.54
C GLU A 708 -40.16 -30.40 -4.24
N LYS A 709 -39.67 -31.15 -5.25
CA LYS A 709 -40.07 -32.54 -5.48
C LYS A 709 -38.88 -33.36 -5.97
N GLU A 710 -38.42 -34.23 -5.08
CA GLU A 710 -37.55 -35.37 -5.33
C GLU A 710 -38.27 -36.37 -6.23
N VAL A 711 -37.80 -36.59 -7.47
CA VAL A 711 -38.23 -37.71 -8.33
C VAL A 711 -37.08 -38.18 -9.25
N ASP A 712 -36.60 -39.38 -8.91
CA ASP A 712 -36.26 -40.54 -9.75
C ASP A 712 -35.21 -40.40 -10.89
N ASP A 713 -34.11 -41.10 -10.66
CA ASP A 713 -33.04 -41.42 -11.60
C ASP A 713 -33.57 -42.37 -12.70
N LYS A 714 -33.80 -41.86 -13.91
CA LYS A 714 -34.00 -42.69 -15.13
C LYS A 714 -33.73 -41.95 -16.44
N GLN A 715 -32.65 -42.39 -17.10
CA GLN A 715 -32.39 -42.38 -18.55
C GLN A 715 -32.50 -41.05 -19.34
N ALA A 716 -31.42 -40.27 -19.37
CA ALA A 716 -31.18 -39.33 -20.46
C ALA A 716 -30.33 -39.98 -21.57
N LYS A 717 -30.98 -40.51 -22.61
CA LYS A 717 -30.31 -40.85 -23.89
C LYS A 717 -29.51 -39.63 -24.38
N ALA A 718 -28.20 -39.80 -24.54
CA ALA A 718 -27.30 -38.74 -24.99
C ALA A 718 -27.82 -38.07 -26.29
N LYS A 719 -28.22 -36.79 -26.20
CA LYS A 719 -28.62 -35.98 -27.36
C LYS A 719 -27.42 -35.75 -28.27
N GLN A 720 -27.31 -36.53 -29.35
CA GLN A 720 -26.18 -36.45 -30.28
C GLN A 720 -26.20 -35.13 -31.07
N VAL A 721 -25.11 -34.36 -31.03
CA VAL A 721 -24.97 -33.08 -31.77
C VAL A 721 -24.50 -33.37 -33.20
N ASN A 722 -25.40 -33.24 -34.18
CA ASN A 722 -25.09 -33.40 -35.60
C ASN A 722 -24.75 -32.05 -36.26
N ILE A 723 -23.62 -31.99 -36.97
CA ILE A 723 -23.08 -30.77 -37.56
C ILE A 723 -23.06 -30.90 -39.09
N LYS A 724 -23.67 -29.97 -39.82
CA LYS A 724 -23.58 -29.86 -41.29
C LYS A 724 -22.90 -28.55 -41.70
N ILE A 725 -21.88 -28.62 -42.54
CA ILE A 725 -21.10 -27.45 -43.00
C ILE A 725 -21.41 -27.15 -44.46
N THR A 726 -21.65 -25.88 -44.78
CA THR A 726 -21.85 -25.40 -46.15
C THR A 726 -20.97 -24.18 -46.42
N THR A 727 -20.24 -24.16 -47.53
CA THR A 727 -19.71 -22.91 -48.09
C THR A 727 -20.84 -22.14 -48.74
N VAL A 728 -20.73 -20.82 -48.84
CA VAL A 728 -21.73 -19.99 -49.53
C VAL A 728 -21.88 -20.51 -50.97
N GLY A 729 -22.96 -21.25 -51.26
CA GLY A 729 -23.30 -21.80 -52.58
C GLY A 729 -22.84 -23.25 -52.91
N LYS A 730 -22.02 -23.93 -52.10
CA LYS A 730 -21.63 -25.34 -52.37
C LYS A 730 -21.68 -26.22 -51.09
N LYS A 731 -22.19 -27.45 -51.19
CA LYS A 731 -22.30 -28.40 -50.06
C LYS A 731 -20.97 -29.12 -49.82
N LEU A 732 -20.43 -29.05 -48.59
CA LEU A 732 -19.42 -29.99 -48.12
C LEU A 732 -20.16 -31.18 -47.50
N LYS A 733 -20.13 -32.35 -48.15
CA LYS A 733 -20.75 -33.57 -47.61
C LYS A 733 -19.83 -34.16 -46.53
N TYR A 734 -20.24 -34.10 -45.27
CA TYR A 734 -19.69 -34.95 -44.21
C TYR A 734 -20.68 -36.10 -43.97
N LYS A 735 -20.28 -37.33 -44.35
CA LYS A 735 -20.93 -38.58 -43.96
C LYS A 735 -20.30 -39.03 -42.64
N ASN A 736 -21.13 -39.53 -41.71
CA ASN A 736 -20.76 -40.07 -40.41
C ASN A 736 -19.47 -40.93 -40.43
N VAL A 737 -18.32 -40.38 -39.98
CA VAL A 737 -17.19 -41.10 -39.34
C VAL A 737 -16.29 -40.10 -38.57
N LYS A 738 -16.12 -40.32 -37.25
CA LYS A 738 -15.06 -39.95 -36.25
C LYS A 738 -14.11 -38.71 -36.36
N SER A 739 -14.12 -37.85 -37.38
CA SER A 739 -13.09 -36.77 -37.48
C SER A 739 -13.58 -35.36 -37.10
N ASP A 740 -13.15 -34.87 -35.93
CA ASP A 740 -13.42 -33.52 -35.39
C ASP A 740 -12.52 -32.41 -35.99
N LYS A 741 -12.14 -32.50 -37.28
CA LYS A 741 -11.21 -31.56 -37.93
C LYS A 741 -11.74 -31.03 -39.26
N ILE A 742 -11.71 -29.71 -39.44
CA ILE A 742 -12.08 -29.05 -40.70
C ILE A 742 -10.97 -28.08 -41.15
N THR A 743 -10.73 -28.03 -42.46
CA THR A 743 -9.80 -27.06 -43.05
C THR A 743 -10.57 -26.00 -43.84
N LEU A 744 -10.30 -24.73 -43.55
CA LEU A 744 -10.93 -23.57 -44.17
C LEU A 744 -9.89 -22.71 -44.87
N LYS A 745 -10.25 -22.02 -45.95
CA LYS A 745 -9.39 -21.02 -46.60
C LYS A 745 -9.47 -19.67 -45.87
N ARG A 746 -8.35 -18.95 -45.74
CA ARG A 746 -8.28 -17.56 -45.22
C ARG A 746 -9.18 -16.59 -46.00
N ASN A 747 -9.71 -15.58 -45.32
CA ASN A 747 -10.55 -14.50 -45.89
C ASN A 747 -11.83 -14.99 -46.60
N LYS A 748 -12.42 -16.10 -46.15
CA LYS A 748 -13.67 -16.65 -46.70
C LYS A 748 -14.75 -16.73 -45.63
N LYS A 749 -16.01 -16.72 -46.07
CA LYS A 749 -17.21 -16.87 -45.23
C LYS A 749 -17.81 -18.27 -45.39
N TYR A 750 -18.17 -18.91 -44.28
CA TYR A 750 -18.79 -20.23 -44.23
C TYR A 750 -20.07 -20.18 -43.39
N LYS A 751 -21.03 -21.07 -43.66
CA LYS A 751 -22.23 -21.26 -42.83
C LYS A 751 -22.22 -22.68 -42.26
N LEU A 752 -22.20 -22.77 -40.93
CA LEU A 752 -22.29 -24.02 -40.19
C LEU A 752 -23.71 -24.17 -39.65
N LYS A 753 -24.48 -25.12 -40.18
CA LYS A 753 -25.83 -25.44 -39.71
C LYS A 753 -25.76 -26.58 -38.70
N ILE A 754 -26.19 -26.32 -37.48
CA ILE A 754 -26.18 -27.29 -36.39
C ILE A 754 -27.58 -27.89 -36.30
N THR A 755 -27.69 -29.20 -36.43
CA THR A 755 -28.98 -29.91 -36.45
C THR A 755 -29.13 -30.67 -35.14
N THR A 756 -29.93 -30.12 -34.22
CA THR A 756 -30.17 -30.68 -32.89
C THR A 756 -31.50 -30.16 -32.34
N ALA A 757 -32.12 -30.91 -31.43
CA ALA A 757 -33.43 -30.61 -30.83
C ALA A 757 -33.36 -29.58 -29.68
N GLY A 758 -32.44 -28.61 -29.73
CA GLY A 758 -32.25 -27.62 -28.65
C GLY A 758 -31.45 -26.38 -29.04
N LYS A 759 -31.45 -25.36 -28.16
CA LYS A 759 -30.61 -24.15 -28.33
C LYS A 759 -29.12 -24.53 -28.18
N VAL A 760 -28.29 -24.12 -29.13
CA VAL A 760 -26.85 -24.46 -29.15
C VAL A 760 -26.01 -23.35 -28.55
N ALA A 761 -25.29 -23.60 -27.45
CA ALA A 761 -24.24 -22.70 -27.00
C ALA A 761 -22.93 -22.98 -27.75
N TYR A 762 -22.08 -21.97 -27.95
CA TYR A 762 -20.78 -22.15 -28.58
C TYR A 762 -19.68 -21.34 -27.89
N LYS A 763 -18.46 -21.89 -27.87
CA LYS A 763 -17.24 -21.22 -27.40
C LYS A 763 -16.15 -21.40 -28.45
N LEU A 764 -15.52 -20.30 -28.85
CA LEU A 764 -14.39 -20.31 -29.79
C LEU A 764 -13.09 -20.09 -28.99
N GLY A 765 -12.12 -20.99 -29.16
CA GLY A 765 -10.86 -20.93 -28.40
C GLY A 765 -10.03 -19.68 -28.69
N SER A 766 -9.86 -19.31 -29.96
CA SER A 766 -9.17 -18.07 -30.36
C SER A 766 -10.04 -17.24 -31.31
N LYS A 767 -10.42 -16.04 -30.88
CA LYS A 767 -11.25 -15.07 -31.65
C LYS A 767 -10.47 -14.37 -32.77
N ASN A 768 -9.12 -14.41 -32.73
CA ASN A 768 -8.27 -13.70 -33.69
C ASN A 768 -8.09 -14.44 -35.02
N ILE A 769 -8.34 -15.75 -35.05
CA ILE A 769 -8.20 -16.59 -36.25
C ILE A 769 -9.52 -16.62 -37.04
N ILE A 770 -10.66 -16.57 -36.34
CA ILE A 770 -12.01 -16.70 -36.89
C ILE A 770 -12.99 -15.79 -36.13
N LYS A 771 -13.87 -15.08 -36.84
CA LYS A 771 -15.05 -14.41 -36.25
C LYS A 771 -16.31 -15.24 -36.51
N ILE A 772 -17.14 -15.42 -35.47
CA ILE A 772 -18.39 -16.18 -35.56
C ILE A 772 -19.58 -15.31 -35.14
N THR A 773 -20.63 -15.30 -35.97
CA THR A 773 -21.93 -14.69 -35.63
C THR A 773 -23.01 -15.78 -35.67
N LYS A 774 -23.84 -15.87 -34.63
CA LYS A 774 -24.91 -16.87 -34.52
C LYS A 774 -26.27 -16.28 -34.88
N LYS A 775 -27.04 -16.97 -35.73
CA LYS A 775 -28.47 -16.70 -35.96
C LYS A 775 -29.20 -18.04 -36.16
N ASN A 776 -30.22 -18.34 -35.36
CA ASN A 776 -31.09 -19.51 -35.50
C ASN A 776 -30.34 -20.86 -35.69
N ASN A 777 -29.44 -21.20 -34.76
CA ASN A 777 -28.58 -22.41 -34.81
C ASN A 777 -27.71 -22.55 -36.09
N ILE A 778 -27.52 -21.44 -36.80
CA ILE A 778 -26.55 -21.31 -37.89
C ILE A 778 -25.43 -20.39 -37.41
N LEU A 779 -24.19 -20.86 -37.48
CA LEU A 779 -23.00 -20.06 -37.22
C LEU A 779 -22.41 -19.58 -38.55
N GLN A 780 -22.31 -18.27 -38.72
CA GLN A 780 -21.57 -17.65 -39.81
C GLN A 780 -20.12 -17.48 -39.39
N ILE A 781 -19.19 -18.02 -40.16
CA ILE A 781 -17.77 -18.10 -39.84
C ILE A 781 -17.02 -17.25 -40.85
N LYS A 782 -16.30 -16.21 -40.40
CA LYS A 782 -15.38 -15.40 -41.21
C LYS A 782 -13.95 -15.72 -40.80
N THR A 783 -13.16 -16.30 -41.69
CA THR A 783 -11.73 -16.61 -41.43
C THR A 783 -10.88 -15.35 -41.63
N LEU A 784 -10.00 -15.04 -40.66
CA LEU A 784 -9.25 -13.77 -40.62
C LEU A 784 -7.74 -13.96 -40.85
N LYS A 785 -7.13 -14.91 -40.13
CA LYS A 785 -5.68 -15.18 -40.15
C LYS A 785 -5.43 -16.69 -40.33
N LYS A 786 -4.24 -17.06 -40.84
CA LYS A 786 -3.79 -18.46 -40.93
C LYS A 786 -3.54 -18.99 -39.52
N GLY A 787 -3.91 -20.24 -39.24
CA GLY A 787 -3.74 -20.82 -37.89
C GLY A 787 -4.78 -21.89 -37.58
N SER A 788 -4.75 -22.43 -36.36
CA SER A 788 -5.72 -23.43 -35.91
C SER A 788 -6.48 -22.93 -34.69
N THR A 789 -7.78 -23.22 -34.60
CA THR A 789 -8.65 -22.87 -33.46
C THR A 789 -9.63 -24.02 -33.20
N THR A 790 -10.26 -24.05 -32.03
CA THR A 790 -11.28 -25.05 -31.71
C THR A 790 -12.62 -24.38 -31.42
N LEU A 791 -13.67 -24.84 -32.10
CA LEU A 791 -15.06 -24.47 -31.84
C LEU A 791 -15.71 -25.54 -30.97
N THR A 792 -16.10 -25.19 -29.75
CA THR A 792 -16.86 -26.09 -28.87
C THR A 792 -18.34 -25.75 -28.97
N LEU A 793 -19.18 -26.74 -29.21
CA LEU A 793 -20.64 -26.65 -29.22
C LEU A 793 -21.20 -27.39 -28.00
N LYS A 794 -22.17 -26.80 -27.31
CA LYS A 794 -22.85 -27.41 -26.16
C LYS A 794 -24.36 -27.42 -26.37
N VAL A 795 -25.00 -28.55 -26.07
CA VAL A 795 -26.46 -28.75 -26.13
C VAL A 795 -26.90 -29.67 -25.00
N GLY A 796 -27.69 -29.18 -24.05
CA GLY A 796 -28.34 -29.99 -22.99
C GLY A 796 -27.41 -31.00 -22.33
N GLY A 797 -26.32 -30.54 -21.70
CA GLY A 797 -25.30 -31.36 -21.04
C GLY A 797 -24.22 -31.93 -21.96
N ALA A 798 -24.49 -32.14 -23.26
CA ALA A 798 -23.52 -32.69 -24.20
C ALA A 798 -22.59 -31.62 -24.81
N SER A 799 -21.30 -31.96 -24.98
CA SER A 799 -20.27 -31.11 -25.60
C SER A 799 -19.67 -31.77 -26.84
N ARG A 800 -19.44 -30.99 -27.91
CA ARG A 800 -18.69 -31.44 -29.09
C ARG A 800 -17.67 -30.39 -29.51
N LYS A 801 -16.42 -30.80 -29.70
CA LYS A 801 -15.33 -29.94 -30.17
C LYS A 801 -15.10 -30.14 -31.66
N LEU A 802 -14.86 -29.06 -32.39
CA LEU A 802 -14.53 -29.04 -33.81
C LEU A 802 -13.22 -28.25 -33.98
N LYS A 803 -12.12 -28.92 -34.28
CA LYS A 803 -10.84 -28.29 -34.60
C LYS A 803 -10.91 -27.73 -36.02
N MET A 804 -10.54 -26.47 -36.17
CA MET A 804 -10.63 -25.71 -37.40
C MET A 804 -9.24 -25.20 -37.77
N LYS A 805 -8.71 -25.60 -38.93
CA LYS A 805 -7.44 -25.11 -39.47
C LYS A 805 -7.72 -24.16 -40.62
N VAL A 806 -7.34 -22.90 -40.48
CA VAL A 806 -7.37 -21.92 -41.56
C VAL A 806 -6.04 -22.01 -42.32
N LYS A 807 -6.10 -22.49 -43.57
CA LYS A 807 -4.98 -22.49 -44.52
C LYS A 807 -4.94 -21.19 -45.31
#